data_AF-A0A2K1IG10-F1
#
_entry.id   AF-A0A2K1IG10-F1
#
_cell.length_a   1.000
_cell.length_b   1.000
_cell.length_c   1.000
_cell.angle_alpha   90.00
_cell.angle_beta   90.00
_cell.angle_gamma   90.00
#
_symmetry.space_group_name_H-M   'P 1'
#
loop_
_entity.id
_entity.type
_entity.pdbx_description
1 polymer ?
#
loop_
_entity_poly.entity_id
_entity_poly.type
_entity_poly.pdbx_seq_one_letter_code
_entity_poly.pdbx_strand_id
1 'polypeptide(L)'
;MSFRNTPNYESPDDGSRRRELLLFEEEDFSPTSYVLDRLRPTEKEKETPWKAVVYRNFCACVGERKVNCSAANTKNDLKVMIAELKKLQRKSAKEMIKSMLSHYDVFIQASREVTGLEVDILKLRTLLRSRADVVLSLATMEWPVLDSKHSDISSDIHMGEGSITSKFDDKAKTFPDAFDVLLEERRIDLALSALEEGEDMIDKGYDSTNVEDNLNPVKSISAAVLHVALSERRIRLVNYLSDVCRQVSVRGVELRSAISALIRLGEGNRAHTLLLLAHRGRLEHKIHGLRPSGTSYGGAFTAALSQMTFSAISQAERDSLTVFGAIPAYASELVVWARGVTEIYAHQIKQHVLSSAAAAGGLRAAAECVQIAFGHCSLLEAQGLSICPLLAKVFRSSIEQALEANLKRIEESVTAMVSADDWMLTFHPQTPLFDSQLGRTRSVKRNLNRESVKLSCSAHRFNCMAQDFMAGVSPLVSMQLAGVALEGLAVRFNNYVDMLIKAVPDFSEVKREQTARTVVEQLGLLSNATALANELLPRSALKLLPGIEKSCEGILEKAQVKEADIESTFIPELKDWRQNLRKAVKRLQFHICKYHVKLLLYSADRNELQINPATYLILDVEETKTSLQPDCMPSLVFQLLFARLNSISEAAEVAFIDRGVVTPLLARLLEVFVIYMDEDKFWSTIEDCPSRIGPTGLKQFVLNMQFIIQMASSSGWGSRSLHSLLTGLTSRAVHAFAATGADPERLAVQVQV
;
A
#
# COMPACT_ATOMS: atom_id res chain seq x y z
N MET A 1 55.65 24.76 14.45
CA MET A 1 54.58 24.24 15.34
C MET A 1 53.44 25.24 15.37
N SER A 2 52.30 24.91 14.76
CA SER A 2 51.04 25.63 14.93
C SER A 2 49.94 24.58 14.93
N PHE A 3 49.37 24.36 16.11
CA PHE A 3 48.24 23.45 16.32
C PHE A 3 46.96 24.12 15.80
N ARG A 4 46.30 23.48 14.83
CA ARG A 4 44.88 23.73 14.50
C ARG A 4 44.06 22.52 14.93
N ASN A 5 43.11 22.81 15.83
CA ASN A 5 41.82 22.17 16.09
C ASN A 5 41.54 20.80 15.45
N THR A 6 41.42 19.78 16.30
CA THR A 6 40.64 18.56 16.04
C THR A 6 39.24 18.70 16.68
N PRO A 7 38.15 18.32 15.99
CA PRO A 7 36.80 18.33 16.52
C PRO A 7 36.52 17.11 17.42
N ASN A 8 35.63 17.30 18.39
CA ASN A 8 35.09 16.27 19.29
C ASN A 8 34.47 15.10 18.50
N TYR A 9 34.90 13.87 18.83
CA TYR A 9 34.21 12.64 18.50
C TYR A 9 33.22 12.33 19.62
N GLU A 10 31.93 12.60 19.38
CA GLU A 10 30.84 12.00 20.14
C GLU A 10 30.42 10.69 19.45
N SER A 11 30.29 9.61 20.23
CA SER A 11 29.74 8.32 19.76
C SER A 11 28.24 8.46 19.44
N PRO A 12 27.72 7.95 18.32
CA PRO A 12 26.30 8.08 17.95
C PRO A 12 25.32 7.33 18.88
N ASP A 13 25.81 6.40 19.70
CA ASP A 13 24.95 5.54 20.56
C ASP A 13 24.65 6.17 21.93
N ASP A 14 25.41 7.19 22.34
CA ASP A 14 25.24 7.83 23.65
C ASP A 14 24.07 8.85 23.66
N GLY A 15 23.77 9.44 22.49
CA GLY A 15 22.67 10.38 22.30
C GLY A 15 21.27 9.74 22.22
N SER A 16 21.18 8.43 21.98
CA SER A 16 19.91 7.68 21.96
C SER A 16 19.57 7.13 23.35
N ARG A 17 20.57 6.63 24.09
CA ARG A 17 20.40 6.16 25.46
C ARG A 17 20.14 7.31 26.44
N ARG A 18 20.78 8.47 26.26
CA ARG A 18 20.43 9.69 27.02
C ARG A 18 19.01 10.18 26.73
N ARG A 19 18.51 10.04 25.50
CA ARG A 19 17.12 10.40 25.16
C ARG A 19 16.09 9.45 25.75
N GLU A 20 16.38 8.15 25.81
CA GLU A 20 15.51 7.17 26.47
C GLU A 20 15.49 7.34 27.99
N LEU A 21 16.60 7.75 28.62
CA LEU A 21 16.64 8.05 30.06
C LEU A 21 15.91 9.35 30.42
N LEU A 22 16.01 10.39 29.59
CA LEU A 22 15.29 11.66 29.78
C LEU A 22 13.75 11.49 29.67
N LEU A 23 13.28 10.53 28.89
CA LEU A 23 11.86 10.16 28.77
C LEU A 23 11.24 9.66 30.08
N PHE A 24 12.05 9.13 31.00
CA PHE A 24 11.58 8.66 32.32
C PHE A 24 11.69 9.73 33.41
N GLU A 25 12.29 10.89 33.11
CA GLU A 25 12.43 12.03 34.03
C GLU A 25 11.40 13.15 33.78
N GLU A 26 10.58 13.05 32.73
CA GLU A 26 9.50 14.00 32.45
C GLU A 26 8.30 13.81 33.41
N GLU A 27 7.80 14.91 34.01
CA GLU A 27 6.67 14.89 34.97
C GLU A 27 5.37 14.31 34.39
N ASP A 28 5.24 14.25 33.06
CA ASP A 28 4.08 13.73 32.32
C ASP A 28 4.25 12.29 31.80
N PHE A 29 5.30 11.57 32.20
CA PHE A 29 5.55 10.21 31.72
C PHE A 29 4.47 9.22 32.20
N SER A 30 3.77 8.58 31.24
CA SER A 30 2.79 7.53 31.52
C SER A 30 3.33 6.15 31.15
N PRO A 31 3.68 5.30 32.14
CA PRO A 31 4.16 3.93 31.89
C PRO A 31 3.16 3.08 31.09
N THR A 32 1.86 3.39 31.25
CA THR A 32 0.76 2.70 30.54
C THR A 32 0.77 3.02 29.05
N SER A 33 1.08 4.26 28.67
CA SER A 33 1.20 4.71 27.28
C SER A 33 2.40 4.04 26.59
N TYR A 34 3.54 4.04 27.26
CA TYR A 34 4.80 3.47 26.76
C TYR A 34 4.70 1.95 26.50
N VAL A 35 4.06 1.21 27.42
CA VAL A 35 3.86 -0.24 27.26
C VAL A 35 2.81 -0.56 26.18
N LEU A 36 1.74 0.24 26.06
CA LEU A 36 0.72 0.05 25.00
C LEU A 36 1.26 0.35 23.60
N ASP A 37 2.24 1.23 23.47
CA ASP A 37 2.91 1.53 22.20
C ASP A 37 3.81 0.37 21.74
N ARG A 38 4.47 -0.31 22.70
CA ARG A 38 5.32 -1.50 22.44
C ARG A 38 4.54 -2.81 22.31
N LEU A 39 3.31 -2.89 22.83
CA LEU A 39 2.41 -4.04 22.68
C LEU A 39 1.59 -4.01 21.37
N ARG A 40 1.79 -2.99 20.52
CA ARG A 40 1.08 -2.86 19.25
C ARG A 40 1.62 -3.93 18.27
N PRO A 41 0.77 -4.79 17.66
CA PRO A 41 1.25 -5.87 16.80
C PRO A 41 1.94 -5.32 15.57
N THR A 42 3.08 -5.90 15.21
CA THR A 42 3.80 -5.56 13.97
C THR A 42 3.08 -6.16 12.76
N GLU A 43 3.28 -5.58 11.57
CA GLU A 43 2.51 -5.96 10.37
C GLU A 43 2.64 -7.43 9.95
N LYS A 44 3.72 -8.11 10.34
CA LYS A 44 3.90 -9.57 10.15
C LYS A 44 2.99 -10.44 11.03
N GLU A 45 2.44 -9.90 12.11
CA GLU A 45 1.66 -10.67 13.09
C GLU A 45 0.15 -10.66 12.79
N LYS A 46 -0.27 -9.95 11.73
CA LYS A 46 -1.67 -9.83 11.30
C LYS A 46 -2.18 -11.01 10.46
N GLU A 47 -1.30 -11.87 9.95
CA GLU A 47 -1.65 -12.98 9.04
C GLU A 47 -1.88 -14.34 9.72
N THR A 48 -1.49 -14.48 10.99
CA THR A 48 -1.74 -15.71 11.78
C THR A 48 -3.05 -15.63 12.55
N PRO A 49 -3.80 -16.73 12.73
CA PRO A 49 -5.05 -16.72 13.49
C PRO A 49 -4.77 -16.17 14.88
N TRP A 50 -5.40 -15.05 15.22
CA TRP A 50 -5.13 -14.23 16.41
C TRP A 50 -5.05 -15.03 17.73
N LYS A 51 -5.75 -16.18 17.81
CA LYS A 51 -5.67 -17.13 18.94
C LYS A 51 -4.26 -17.72 19.14
N ALA A 52 -3.50 -17.97 18.08
CA ALA A 52 -2.15 -18.54 18.13
C ALA A 52 -1.07 -17.51 18.48
N VAL A 53 -1.21 -16.26 18.01
CA VAL A 53 -0.28 -15.14 18.29
C VAL A 53 -0.37 -14.71 19.75
N VAL A 54 -1.61 -14.55 20.25
CA VAL A 54 -1.85 -14.23 21.66
C VAL A 54 -1.33 -15.36 22.55
N TYR A 55 -1.52 -16.62 22.18
CA TYR A 55 -1.06 -17.78 22.96
C TYR A 55 0.48 -17.92 22.97
N ARG A 56 1.15 -17.71 21.84
CA ARG A 56 2.62 -17.85 21.71
C ARG A 56 3.37 -16.76 22.47
N ASN A 57 2.90 -15.51 22.37
CA ASN A 57 3.48 -14.39 23.11
C ASN A 57 3.12 -14.44 24.61
N PHE A 58 1.99 -15.05 24.97
CA PHE A 58 1.60 -15.26 26.38
C PHE A 58 2.38 -16.39 27.07
N CYS A 59 2.62 -17.52 26.39
CA CYS A 59 3.43 -18.63 26.92
C CYS A 59 4.92 -18.27 27.03
N ALA A 60 5.43 -17.34 26.22
CA ALA A 60 6.80 -16.86 26.30
C ALA A 60 7.04 -15.94 27.52
N CYS A 61 5.99 -15.26 28.03
CA CYS A 61 6.11 -14.32 29.14
C CYS A 61 5.74 -14.91 30.52
N VAL A 62 5.04 -16.04 30.57
CA VAL A 62 4.59 -16.64 31.83
C VAL A 62 5.01 -18.10 31.85
N GLY A 63 6.19 -18.37 32.41
CA GLY A 63 6.62 -19.73 32.71
C GLY A 63 5.64 -20.39 33.69
N GLU A 64 4.90 -21.40 33.19
CA GLU A 64 3.88 -22.22 33.87
C GLU A 64 2.56 -21.50 34.25
N ARG A 65 1.34 -22.05 34.13
CA ARG A 65 0.76 -23.41 34.02
C ARG A 65 -0.51 -23.33 33.15
N LYS A 66 -0.84 -24.44 32.47
CA LYS A 66 -2.00 -24.67 31.59
C LYS A 66 -3.31 -24.01 32.07
N VAL A 67 -3.82 -23.05 31.29
CA VAL A 67 -5.26 -22.71 31.29
C VAL A 67 -5.90 -23.55 30.19
N ASN A 68 -6.81 -24.45 30.59
CA ASN A 68 -7.45 -25.42 29.70
C ASN A 68 -8.59 -24.75 28.92
N CYS A 69 -8.34 -24.37 27.67
CA CYS A 69 -9.28 -23.62 26.83
C CYS A 69 -10.23 -24.50 25.99
N SER A 70 -10.48 -25.76 26.35
CA SER A 70 -11.28 -26.68 25.52
C SER A 70 -12.80 -26.59 25.72
N ALA A 71 -13.33 -25.58 26.44
CA ALA A 71 -14.74 -25.57 26.85
C ALA A 71 -15.47 -24.21 26.76
N ALA A 72 -15.14 -23.34 25.79
CA ALA A 72 -15.83 -22.06 25.63
C ALA A 72 -16.50 -21.95 24.26
N ASN A 73 -17.76 -22.35 24.18
CA ASN A 73 -18.59 -22.26 22.96
C ASN A 73 -19.63 -21.12 23.01
N THR A 74 -19.65 -20.28 24.05
CA THR A 74 -20.65 -19.19 24.14
C THR A 74 -20.04 -17.82 24.47
N LYS A 75 -20.75 -16.76 24.04
CA LYS A 75 -20.37 -15.34 24.21
C LYS A 75 -20.18 -14.91 25.67
N ASN A 76 -20.78 -15.64 26.62
CA ASN A 76 -20.64 -15.37 28.06
C ASN A 76 -19.32 -15.91 28.63
N ASP A 77 -18.83 -17.04 28.14
CA ASP A 77 -17.54 -17.62 28.55
C ASP A 77 -16.38 -16.69 28.15
N LEU A 78 -16.49 -16.06 26.98
CA LEU A 78 -15.56 -15.02 26.51
C LEU A 78 -15.52 -13.81 27.44
N LYS A 79 -16.66 -13.37 27.98
CA LYS A 79 -16.71 -12.23 28.91
C LYS A 79 -16.04 -12.56 30.24
N VAL A 80 -16.25 -13.77 30.76
CA VAL A 80 -15.62 -14.24 32.00
C VAL A 80 -14.10 -14.35 31.83
N MET A 81 -13.63 -14.92 30.71
CA MET A 81 -12.19 -14.98 30.42
C MET A 81 -11.55 -13.59 30.24
N ILE A 82 -12.25 -12.65 29.61
CA ILE A 82 -11.75 -11.26 29.51
C ILE A 82 -11.64 -10.61 30.90
N ALA A 83 -12.58 -10.90 31.81
CA ALA A 83 -12.54 -10.38 33.17
C ALA A 83 -11.37 -10.99 33.99
N GLU A 84 -11.11 -12.28 33.84
CA GLU A 84 -9.97 -12.95 34.47
C GLU A 84 -8.63 -12.46 33.91
N LEU A 85 -8.53 -12.26 32.59
CA LEU A 85 -7.34 -11.69 31.95
C LEU A 85 -7.03 -10.28 32.49
N LYS A 86 -8.05 -9.43 32.66
CA LYS A 86 -7.88 -8.11 33.28
C LYS A 86 -7.41 -8.21 34.73
N LYS A 87 -7.89 -9.21 35.49
CA LYS A 87 -7.47 -9.45 36.87
C LYS A 87 -6.01 -9.91 36.94
N LEU A 88 -5.59 -10.79 36.04
CA LEU A 88 -4.21 -11.28 35.95
C LEU A 88 -3.24 -10.17 35.56
N GLN A 89 -3.60 -9.34 34.58
CA GLN A 89 -2.81 -8.20 34.13
C GLN A 89 -2.52 -7.22 35.28
N ARG A 90 -3.53 -6.91 36.10
CA ARG A 90 -3.33 -6.06 37.28
C ARG A 90 -2.40 -6.69 38.32
N LYS A 91 -2.39 -8.02 38.42
CA LYS A 91 -1.55 -8.74 39.38
C LYS A 91 -0.09 -8.79 38.90
N SER A 92 0.14 -9.03 37.61
CA SER A 92 1.51 -9.02 37.05
C SER A 92 2.12 -7.61 37.06
N ALA A 93 1.33 -6.57 36.77
CA ALA A 93 1.80 -5.19 36.85
C ALA A 93 2.28 -4.82 38.28
N LYS A 94 1.58 -5.30 39.32
CA LYS A 94 1.98 -5.09 40.72
C LYS A 94 3.26 -5.85 41.09
N GLU A 95 3.42 -7.08 40.63
CA GLU A 95 4.66 -7.87 40.82
C GLU A 95 5.85 -7.23 40.09
N MET A 96 5.64 -6.72 38.87
CA MET A 96 6.68 -6.02 38.10
C MET A 96 7.14 -4.73 38.82
N ILE A 97 6.20 -3.93 39.33
CA ILE A 97 6.53 -2.72 40.11
C ILE A 97 7.29 -3.08 41.38
N LYS A 98 6.88 -4.15 42.09
CA LYS A 98 7.56 -4.63 43.29
C LYS A 98 8.98 -5.12 43.00
N SER A 99 9.18 -5.79 41.87
CA SER A 99 10.50 -6.26 41.41
C SER A 99 11.38 -5.11 40.93
N MET A 100 10.84 -4.11 40.24
CA MET A 100 11.60 -2.92 39.85
C MET A 100 12.05 -2.13 41.07
N LEU A 101 11.16 -1.89 42.03
CA LEU A 101 11.49 -1.15 43.26
C LEU A 101 12.52 -1.89 44.13
N SER A 102 12.51 -3.23 44.16
CA SER A 102 13.49 -4.00 44.95
C SER A 102 14.91 -3.97 44.39
N HIS A 103 15.09 -3.69 43.09
CA HIS A 103 16.42 -3.64 42.45
C HIS A 103 16.89 -2.21 42.18
N TYR A 104 16.04 -1.21 42.43
CA TYR A 104 16.34 0.19 42.18
C TYR A 104 17.43 0.73 43.12
N ASP A 105 17.43 0.30 44.39
CA ASP A 105 18.42 0.74 45.39
C ASP A 105 19.84 0.25 45.03
N VAL A 106 19.95 -0.99 44.54
CA VAL A 106 21.22 -1.57 44.08
C VAL A 106 21.75 -0.82 42.85
N PHE A 107 20.85 -0.41 41.95
CA PHE A 107 21.21 0.36 40.75
C PHE A 107 21.70 1.79 41.11
N ILE A 108 21.05 2.46 42.06
CA ILE A 108 21.49 3.79 42.54
C ILE A 108 22.84 3.70 43.25
N GLN A 109 23.07 2.63 44.02
CA GLN A 109 24.34 2.45 44.69
C GLN A 109 25.48 2.18 43.69
N ALA A 110 25.24 1.33 42.68
CA ALA A 110 26.21 1.08 41.61
C ALA A 110 26.51 2.34 40.78
N SER A 111 25.51 3.18 40.48
CA SER A 111 25.75 4.41 39.71
C SER A 111 26.59 5.43 40.49
N ARG A 112 26.41 5.52 41.82
CA ARG A 112 27.27 6.35 42.67
C ARG A 112 28.71 5.83 42.73
N GLU A 113 28.90 4.52 42.82
CA GLU A 113 30.24 3.91 42.79
C GLU A 113 30.96 4.16 41.46
N VAL A 114 30.24 4.10 40.32
CA VAL A 114 30.79 4.45 39.00
C VAL A 114 31.23 5.91 38.94
N THR A 115 30.45 6.85 39.50
CA THR A 115 30.89 8.26 39.58
C THR A 115 32.08 8.47 40.51
N GLY A 116 32.23 7.66 41.56
CA GLY A 116 33.42 7.66 42.42
C GLY A 116 34.67 7.18 41.68
N LEU A 117 34.54 6.14 40.85
CA LEU A 117 35.63 5.62 40.02
C LEU A 117 36.12 6.64 38.98
N GLU A 118 35.25 7.49 38.44
CA GLU A 118 35.68 8.57 37.53
C GLU A 118 36.62 9.58 38.22
N VAL A 119 36.33 9.93 39.48
CA VAL A 119 37.20 10.81 40.29
C VAL A 119 38.56 10.15 40.56
N ASP A 120 38.58 8.84 40.82
CA ASP A 120 39.81 8.10 41.07
C ASP A 120 40.64 7.88 39.79
N ILE A 121 39.99 7.70 38.63
CA ILE A 121 40.66 7.68 37.31
C ILE A 121 41.29 9.05 37.02
N LEU A 122 40.62 10.15 37.39
CA LEU A 122 41.20 11.48 37.27
C LEU A 122 42.44 11.62 38.16
N LYS A 123 42.40 11.18 39.43
CA LYS A 123 43.58 11.17 40.32
C LYS A 123 44.72 10.32 39.76
N LEU A 124 44.41 9.12 39.23
CA LEU A 124 45.40 8.24 38.61
C LEU A 124 46.07 8.90 37.41
N ARG A 125 45.28 9.59 36.57
CA ARG A 125 45.80 10.35 35.43
C ARG A 125 46.73 11.47 35.87
N THR A 126 46.44 12.16 36.97
CA THR A 126 47.33 13.19 37.52
C THR A 126 48.63 12.59 38.05
N LEU A 127 48.56 11.44 38.75
CA LEU A 127 49.74 10.73 39.26
C LEU A 127 50.62 10.13 38.14
N LEU A 128 50.01 9.62 37.08
CA LEU A 128 50.74 9.14 35.91
C LEU A 128 51.41 10.29 35.16
N ARG A 129 50.76 11.46 35.10
CA ARG A 129 51.33 12.65 34.48
C ARG A 129 52.51 13.20 35.28
N SER A 130 52.44 13.24 36.61
CA SER A 130 53.56 13.67 37.45
C SER A 130 54.74 12.68 37.42
N ARG A 131 54.47 11.37 37.27
CA ARG A 131 55.53 10.37 37.06
C ARG A 131 56.14 10.43 35.65
N ALA A 132 55.35 10.76 34.63
CA ALA A 132 55.86 10.96 33.27
C ALA A 132 56.85 12.13 33.20
N ASP A 133 56.63 13.21 33.95
CA ASP A 133 57.57 14.34 34.04
C ASP A 133 58.91 13.93 34.69
N VAL A 134 58.89 13.03 35.69
CA VAL A 134 60.12 12.48 36.30
C VAL A 134 60.88 11.60 35.31
N VAL A 135 60.18 10.77 34.53
CA VAL A 135 60.79 9.92 33.50
C VAL A 135 61.39 10.75 32.36
N LEU A 136 60.71 11.82 31.93
CA LEU A 136 61.24 12.77 30.95
C LEU A 136 62.46 13.53 31.49
N SER A 137 62.45 13.91 32.77
CA SER A 137 63.60 14.58 33.42
C SER A 137 64.83 13.66 33.51
N LEU A 138 64.62 12.37 33.78
CA LEU A 138 65.68 11.34 33.80
C LEU A 138 66.23 11.04 32.39
N ALA A 139 65.38 11.10 31.36
CA ALA A 139 65.78 10.88 29.98
C ALA A 139 66.59 12.04 29.39
N THR A 140 66.51 13.25 29.97
CA THR A 140 67.23 14.45 29.51
C THR A 140 68.57 14.71 30.20
N MET A 141 68.97 13.93 31.21
CA MET A 141 70.33 14.02 31.77
C MET A 141 71.31 13.23 30.91
N GLU A 142 72.26 13.93 30.28
CA GLU A 142 73.43 13.30 29.65
C GLU A 142 74.31 12.62 30.72
N TRP A 143 74.55 11.32 30.56
CA TRP A 143 75.46 10.56 31.41
C TRP A 143 76.90 10.76 30.93
N PRO A 144 77.88 11.09 31.79
CA PRO A 144 79.27 11.20 31.37
C PRO A 144 79.85 9.80 31.12
N VAL A 145 80.42 9.62 29.93
CA VAL A 145 81.24 8.46 29.56
C VAL A 145 82.42 8.36 30.52
N LEU A 146 82.48 7.28 31.30
CA LEU A 146 83.68 6.89 32.05
C LEU A 146 84.44 5.84 31.24
N ASP A 147 85.50 6.34 30.62
CA ASP A 147 86.60 5.61 30.00
C ASP A 147 87.26 4.72 31.06
N SER A 148 87.25 3.39 30.89
CA SER A 148 88.04 2.48 31.74
C SER A 148 88.98 1.65 30.87
N LYS A 149 90.27 1.91 31.07
CA LYS A 149 91.38 1.18 30.48
C LYS A 149 91.54 -0.18 31.16
N HIS A 150 91.95 -1.16 30.35
CA HIS A 150 92.57 -2.46 30.66
C HIS A 150 92.85 -2.82 32.13
N SER A 151 92.39 -4.01 32.53
CA SER A 151 93.28 -5.00 33.14
C SER A 151 92.76 -6.42 32.89
N ASP A 152 93.66 -7.28 32.41
CA ASP A 152 93.51 -8.72 32.23
C ASP A 152 93.32 -9.42 33.58
N ILE A 153 92.30 -10.28 33.70
CA ILE A 153 92.37 -11.52 34.49
C ILE A 153 91.59 -12.61 33.74
N SER A 154 92.33 -13.63 33.33
CA SER A 154 91.88 -14.90 32.78
C SER A 154 91.10 -15.75 33.78
N SER A 155 90.03 -16.42 33.33
CA SER A 155 89.84 -17.86 33.56
C SER A 155 88.63 -18.40 32.78
N ASP A 156 88.96 -19.24 31.80
CA ASP A 156 88.34 -20.53 31.49
C ASP A 156 86.85 -20.65 31.14
N ILE A 157 86.67 -20.74 29.83
CA ILE A 157 85.73 -21.57 29.05
C ILE A 157 84.95 -22.62 29.85
N HIS A 158 83.62 -22.51 29.80
CA HIS A 158 82.78 -23.67 29.48
C HIS A 158 81.80 -23.31 28.35
N MET A 159 82.11 -23.83 27.16
CA MET A 159 81.20 -23.93 26.02
C MET A 159 80.18 -25.03 26.31
N GLY A 160 78.90 -24.66 26.37
CA GLY A 160 77.77 -25.58 26.42
C GLY A 160 76.56 -24.99 25.69
N GLU A 161 76.37 -25.42 24.43
CA GLU A 161 75.14 -25.35 23.61
C GLU A 161 74.39 -24.00 23.45
N GLY A 162 74.99 -23.06 22.71
CA GLY A 162 74.36 -21.81 22.25
C GLY A 162 73.78 -21.83 20.82
N SER A 163 73.24 -22.96 20.33
CA SER A 163 72.81 -23.08 18.92
C SER A 163 71.40 -22.57 18.62
N ILE A 164 70.55 -22.37 19.63
CA ILE A 164 69.13 -22.04 19.42
C ILE A 164 68.86 -20.56 19.70
N THR A 165 69.64 -19.93 20.59
CA THR A 165 69.48 -18.53 21.00
C THR A 165 69.94 -17.53 19.95
N SER A 166 71.06 -17.81 19.28
CA SER A 166 71.61 -16.95 18.21
C SER A 166 70.69 -16.87 16.99
N LYS A 167 70.07 -17.99 16.59
CA LYS A 167 69.18 -18.04 15.42
C LYS A 167 67.89 -17.24 15.61
N PHE A 168 67.34 -17.23 16.82
CA PHE A 168 66.14 -16.46 17.16
C PHE A 168 66.46 -14.96 17.17
N ASP A 169 67.56 -14.56 17.80
CA ASP A 169 67.99 -13.16 17.88
C ASP A 169 68.38 -12.58 16.50
N ASP A 170 69.03 -13.37 15.64
CA ASP A 170 69.38 -12.95 14.28
C ASP A 170 68.14 -12.82 13.40
N LYS A 171 67.21 -13.79 13.46
CA LYS A 171 65.91 -13.69 12.77
C LYS A 171 65.09 -12.50 13.26
N ALA A 172 65.05 -12.24 14.58
CA ALA A 172 64.32 -11.12 15.16
C ALA A 172 64.83 -9.75 14.68
N LYS A 173 66.14 -9.63 14.45
CA LYS A 173 66.76 -8.41 13.89
C LYS A 173 66.55 -8.24 12.39
N THR A 174 66.58 -9.34 11.62
CA THR A 174 66.41 -9.30 10.15
C THR A 174 64.97 -9.28 9.67
N PHE A 175 64.02 -9.72 10.51
CA PHE A 175 62.61 -9.80 10.18
C PHE A 175 61.98 -8.47 9.70
N PRO A 176 62.21 -7.31 10.36
CA PRO A 176 61.61 -6.05 9.95
C PRO A 176 62.01 -5.64 8.53
N ASP A 177 63.29 -5.76 8.18
CA ASP A 177 63.81 -5.39 6.86
C ASP A 177 63.31 -6.35 5.78
N ALA A 178 63.28 -7.67 6.08
CA ALA A 178 62.76 -8.67 5.17
C ALA A 178 61.25 -8.47 4.88
N PHE A 179 60.47 -8.10 5.90
CA PHE A 179 59.05 -7.81 5.74
C PHE A 179 58.80 -6.53 4.94
N ASP A 180 59.57 -5.47 5.21
CA ASP A 180 59.44 -4.19 4.49
C ASP A 180 59.78 -4.37 2.99
N VAL A 181 60.74 -5.23 2.64
CA VAL A 181 61.00 -5.64 1.23
C VAL A 181 59.80 -6.36 0.61
N LEU A 182 59.18 -7.30 1.33
CA LEU A 182 58.01 -8.03 0.83
C LEU A 182 56.78 -7.13 0.60
N LEU A 183 56.60 -6.10 1.43
CA LEU A 183 55.55 -5.10 1.24
C LEU A 183 55.80 -4.24 0.00
N GLU A 184 57.04 -3.78 -0.22
CA GLU A 184 57.40 -2.98 -1.40
C GLU A 184 57.28 -3.80 -2.70
N GLU A 185 57.61 -5.10 -2.65
CA GLU A 185 57.39 -6.04 -3.76
C GLU A 185 55.91 -6.41 -3.96
N ARG A 186 55.00 -5.94 -3.11
CA ARG A 186 53.55 -6.25 -3.12
C ARG A 186 53.23 -7.75 -3.01
N ARG A 187 54.11 -8.52 -2.36
CA ARG A 187 53.95 -9.97 -2.18
C ARG A 187 53.15 -10.26 -0.91
N ILE A 188 51.88 -9.87 -0.93
CA ILE A 188 50.98 -9.86 0.23
C ILE A 188 50.87 -11.24 0.90
N ASP A 189 50.76 -12.32 0.12
CA ASP A 189 50.63 -13.68 0.69
C ASP A 189 51.87 -14.12 1.47
N LEU A 190 53.06 -13.74 0.99
CA LEU A 190 54.32 -14.05 1.65
C LEU A 190 54.59 -13.15 2.84
N ALA A 191 54.15 -11.89 2.77
CA ALA A 191 54.15 -11.00 3.93
C ALA A 191 53.25 -11.55 5.05
N LEU A 192 52.06 -12.07 4.71
CA LEU A 192 51.17 -12.72 5.68
C LEU A 192 51.79 -13.98 6.29
N SER A 193 52.38 -14.86 5.47
CA SER A 193 53.07 -16.05 5.98
C SER A 193 54.28 -15.71 6.85
N ALA A 194 55.00 -14.63 6.54
CA ALA A 194 56.10 -14.14 7.38
C ALA A 194 55.61 -13.61 8.74
N LEU A 195 54.44 -12.93 8.78
CA LEU A 195 53.81 -12.51 10.03
C LEU A 195 53.37 -13.72 10.86
N GLU A 196 52.72 -14.71 10.23
CA GLU A 196 52.27 -15.95 10.90
C GLU A 196 53.46 -16.76 11.45
N GLU A 197 54.55 -16.90 10.68
CA GLU A 197 55.80 -17.53 11.17
C GLU A 197 56.41 -16.73 12.33
N GLY A 198 56.38 -15.39 12.25
CA GLY A 198 56.84 -14.50 13.32
C GLY A 198 56.06 -14.67 14.63
N GLU A 199 54.73 -14.74 14.54
CA GLU A 199 53.83 -14.97 15.69
C GLU A 199 54.04 -16.38 16.28
N ASP A 200 54.13 -17.41 15.43
CA ASP A 200 54.40 -18.81 15.84
C ASP A 200 55.79 -18.99 16.49
N MET A 201 56.80 -18.23 16.03
CA MET A 201 58.12 -18.21 16.67
C MET A 201 58.09 -17.59 18.07
N ILE A 202 57.24 -16.59 18.30
CA ILE A 202 57.03 -16.02 19.64
C ILE A 202 56.35 -17.06 20.53
N ASP A 203 55.27 -17.68 20.08
CA ASP A 203 54.52 -18.68 20.84
C ASP A 203 55.41 -19.88 21.23
N LYS A 204 56.18 -20.42 20.28
CA LYS A 204 57.16 -21.49 20.53
C LYS A 204 58.35 -21.05 21.40
N GLY A 205 58.71 -19.77 21.35
CA GLY A 205 59.72 -19.17 22.22
C GLY A 205 59.27 -19.09 23.69
N TYR A 206 57.97 -18.92 23.92
CA TYR A 206 57.35 -18.97 25.25
C TYR A 206 57.07 -20.40 25.75
N ASP A 207 56.76 -21.35 24.85
CA ASP A 207 56.39 -22.74 25.16
C ASP A 207 57.59 -23.70 25.36
N SER A 208 58.82 -23.20 25.44
CA SER A 208 59.98 -24.03 25.81
C SER A 208 59.87 -24.42 27.29
N THR A 209 59.20 -25.53 27.58
CA THR A 209 58.89 -26.12 28.89
C THR A 209 60.11 -26.63 29.68
N ASN A 210 61.23 -25.91 29.65
CA ASN A 210 62.34 -26.11 30.55
C ASN A 210 62.39 -24.93 31.52
N VAL A 211 61.96 -25.17 32.75
CA VAL A 211 61.90 -24.19 33.85
C VAL A 211 63.24 -23.50 34.12
N GLU A 212 64.36 -24.09 33.68
CA GLU A 212 65.71 -23.53 33.80
C GLU A 212 66.08 -22.50 32.72
N ASP A 213 65.34 -22.43 31.60
CA ASP A 213 65.65 -21.56 30.46
C ASP A 213 64.84 -20.22 30.47
N ASN A 214 63.85 -20.13 31.37
CA ASN A 214 63.02 -18.95 31.63
C ASN A 214 63.76 -17.79 32.35
N LEU A 215 65.02 -17.99 32.71
CA LEU A 215 65.86 -16.99 33.38
C LEU A 215 66.82 -16.26 32.43
N ASN A 216 66.72 -16.47 31.11
CA ASN A 216 67.53 -15.72 30.14
C ASN A 216 66.84 -14.40 29.76
N PRO A 217 67.22 -13.25 30.37
CA PRO A 217 66.58 -11.95 30.08
C PRO A 217 66.72 -11.56 28.60
N VAL A 218 67.76 -12.03 27.93
CA VAL A 218 68.02 -11.75 26.51
C VAL A 218 66.94 -12.35 25.59
N LYS A 219 66.49 -13.59 25.83
CA LYS A 219 65.41 -14.26 25.06
C LYS A 219 64.07 -13.52 25.21
N SER A 220 63.78 -13.04 26.43
CA SER A 220 62.56 -12.28 26.73
C SER A 220 62.58 -10.88 26.08
N ILE A 221 63.75 -10.23 26.07
CA ILE A 221 63.93 -8.92 25.42
C ILE A 221 63.82 -9.05 23.89
N SER A 222 64.46 -10.06 23.27
CA SER A 222 64.38 -10.24 21.82
C SER A 222 62.99 -10.66 21.36
N ALA A 223 62.27 -11.47 22.15
CA ALA A 223 60.87 -11.78 21.91
C ALA A 223 59.98 -10.52 22.01
N ALA A 224 60.20 -9.65 23.00
CA ALA A 224 59.48 -8.39 23.13
C ALA A 224 59.77 -7.42 21.96
N VAL A 225 61.03 -7.33 21.51
CA VAL A 225 61.43 -6.53 20.33
C VAL A 225 60.77 -7.05 19.06
N LEU A 226 60.77 -8.37 18.85
CA LEU A 226 60.10 -9.00 17.71
C LEU A 226 58.58 -8.79 17.76
N HIS A 227 57.95 -8.91 18.93
CA HIS A 227 56.52 -8.67 19.13
C HIS A 227 56.13 -7.22 18.77
N VAL A 228 56.91 -6.23 19.22
CA VAL A 228 56.70 -4.82 18.86
C VAL A 228 56.85 -4.63 17.35
N ALA A 229 57.90 -5.19 16.74
CA ALA A 229 58.11 -5.11 15.30
C ALA A 229 56.96 -5.74 14.49
N LEU A 230 56.50 -6.94 14.87
CA LEU A 230 55.36 -7.62 14.27
C LEU A 230 54.08 -6.79 14.38
N SER A 231 53.79 -6.25 15.57
CA SER A 231 52.59 -5.43 15.79
C SER A 231 52.58 -4.17 14.92
N GLU A 232 53.73 -3.50 14.76
CA GLU A 232 53.87 -2.31 13.94
C GLU A 232 53.69 -2.63 12.45
N ARG A 233 54.30 -3.71 11.98
CA ARG A 233 54.23 -4.17 10.59
C ARG A 233 52.83 -4.70 10.24
N ARG A 234 52.15 -5.37 11.17
CA ARG A 234 50.74 -5.78 11.06
C ARG A 234 49.84 -4.57 10.82
N ILE A 235 49.99 -3.50 11.62
CA ILE A 235 49.23 -2.26 11.44
C ILE A 235 49.52 -1.61 10.09
N ARG A 236 50.79 -1.56 9.65
CA ARG A 236 51.15 -1.05 8.32
C ARG A 236 50.49 -1.84 7.19
N LEU A 237 50.55 -3.17 7.24
CA LEU A 237 49.92 -4.03 6.24
C LEU A 237 48.40 -3.86 6.23
N VAL A 238 47.76 -3.78 7.39
CA VAL A 238 46.31 -3.49 7.50
C VAL A 238 45.95 -2.15 6.87
N ASN A 239 46.76 -1.11 7.10
CA ASN A 239 46.52 0.22 6.51
C ASN A 239 46.72 0.21 4.99
N TYR A 240 47.80 -0.41 4.51
CA TYR A 240 48.05 -0.59 3.08
C TYR A 240 46.88 -1.31 2.39
N LEU A 241 46.44 -2.45 2.93
CA LEU A 241 45.30 -3.21 2.41
C LEU A 241 44.00 -2.40 2.45
N SER A 242 43.79 -1.61 3.51
CA SER A 242 42.62 -0.73 3.62
C SER A 242 42.59 0.34 2.51
N ASP A 243 43.75 0.90 2.16
CA ASP A 243 43.85 1.91 1.12
C ASP A 243 43.70 1.30 -0.28
N VAL A 244 44.19 0.07 -0.50
CA VAL A 244 43.91 -0.70 -1.73
C VAL A 244 42.41 -0.92 -1.87
N CYS A 245 41.71 -1.37 -0.82
CA CYS A 245 40.26 -1.62 -0.87
C CYS A 245 39.44 -0.35 -1.16
N ARG A 246 39.93 0.85 -0.82
CA ARG A 246 39.23 2.13 -1.08
C ARG A 246 39.35 2.59 -2.53
N GLN A 247 40.28 2.06 -3.31
CA GLN A 247 40.49 2.48 -4.69
C GLN A 247 39.40 1.92 -5.62
N VAL A 248 38.70 2.82 -6.32
CA VAL A 248 37.57 2.47 -7.21
C VAL A 248 38.00 1.63 -8.43
N SER A 249 39.28 1.70 -8.82
CA SER A 249 39.86 0.99 -9.98
C SER A 249 40.24 -0.46 -9.72
N VAL A 250 40.19 -0.93 -8.46
CA VAL A 250 40.61 -2.29 -8.09
C VAL A 250 39.66 -3.34 -8.67
N ARG A 251 40.23 -4.40 -9.25
CA ARG A 251 39.44 -5.48 -9.87
C ARG A 251 38.79 -6.33 -8.78
N GLY A 252 37.65 -6.96 -9.09
CA GLY A 252 36.93 -7.77 -8.11
C GLY A 252 37.73 -8.95 -7.52
N VAL A 253 38.70 -9.48 -8.27
CA VAL A 253 39.61 -10.53 -7.75
C VAL A 253 40.59 -9.97 -6.74
N GLU A 254 41.21 -8.83 -7.06
CA GLU A 254 42.17 -8.12 -6.19
C GLU A 254 41.49 -7.60 -4.91
N LEU A 255 40.25 -7.13 -5.01
CA LEU A 255 39.45 -6.74 -3.86
C LEU A 255 39.22 -7.95 -2.95
N ARG A 256 38.77 -9.10 -3.48
CA ARG A 256 38.54 -10.29 -2.65
C ARG A 256 39.82 -10.83 -2.01
N SER A 257 40.97 -10.77 -2.70
CA SER A 257 42.25 -11.17 -2.11
C SER A 257 42.67 -10.23 -0.98
N ALA A 258 42.54 -8.91 -1.16
CA ALA A 258 42.85 -7.93 -0.13
C ALA A 258 41.94 -8.06 1.10
N ILE A 259 40.66 -8.35 0.91
CA ILE A 259 39.69 -8.58 1.98
C ILE A 259 40.00 -9.91 2.71
N SER A 260 40.36 -10.97 1.98
CA SER A 260 40.77 -12.25 2.57
C SER A 260 42.05 -12.11 3.41
N ALA A 261 43.00 -11.27 2.95
CA ALA A 261 44.20 -10.92 3.69
C ALA A 261 43.86 -10.18 5.01
N LEU A 262 42.93 -9.23 4.99
CA LEU A 262 42.46 -8.53 6.20
C LEU A 262 41.77 -9.48 7.19
N ILE A 263 41.02 -10.48 6.71
CA ILE A 263 40.40 -11.49 7.58
C ILE A 263 41.46 -12.34 8.28
N ARG A 264 42.52 -12.76 7.56
CA ARG A 264 43.66 -13.48 8.16
C ARG A 264 44.37 -12.64 9.23
N LEU A 265 44.40 -11.31 9.05
CA LEU A 265 44.91 -10.35 10.04
C LEU A 265 43.93 -10.05 11.18
N GLY A 266 42.86 -10.83 11.36
CA GLY A 266 41.89 -10.66 12.45
C GLY A 266 40.96 -9.45 12.32
N GLU A 267 41.01 -8.74 11.19
CA GLU A 267 40.25 -7.50 10.95
C GLU A 267 38.91 -7.78 10.23
N GLY A 268 38.18 -8.81 10.63
CA GLY A 268 36.98 -9.29 9.92
C GLY A 268 35.88 -8.23 9.75
N ASN A 269 35.54 -7.50 10.82
CA ASN A 269 34.50 -6.45 10.76
C ASN A 269 34.92 -5.29 9.85
N ARG A 270 36.16 -4.81 10.00
CA ARG A 270 36.73 -3.75 9.17
C ARG A 270 36.82 -4.18 7.70
N ALA A 271 37.19 -5.43 7.44
CA ALA A 271 37.22 -6.02 6.10
C ALA A 271 35.84 -6.03 5.47
N HIS A 272 34.80 -6.44 6.20
CA HIS A 272 33.44 -6.47 5.67
C HIS A 272 32.92 -5.07 5.34
N THR A 273 33.10 -4.09 6.24
CA THR A 273 32.75 -2.68 5.95
C THR A 273 33.50 -2.13 4.74
N LEU A 274 34.80 -2.42 4.59
CA LEU A 274 35.60 -1.98 3.45
C LEU A 274 35.12 -2.60 2.12
N LEU A 275 34.71 -3.87 2.11
CA LEU A 275 34.12 -4.51 0.94
C LEU A 275 32.87 -3.73 0.49
N LEU A 276 31.95 -3.45 1.42
CA LEU A 276 30.71 -2.72 1.13
C LEU A 276 30.97 -1.28 0.67
N LEU A 277 31.96 -0.59 1.25
CA LEU A 277 32.39 0.75 0.81
C LEU A 277 32.97 0.73 -0.61
N ALA A 278 33.75 -0.30 -0.95
CA ALA A 278 34.30 -0.45 -2.30
C ALA A 278 33.19 -0.65 -3.35
N HIS A 279 32.20 -1.50 -3.05
CA HIS A 279 31.03 -1.67 -3.93
C HIS A 279 30.23 -0.37 -4.09
N ARG A 280 30.07 0.39 -3.00
CA ARG A 280 29.40 1.70 -3.04
C ARG A 280 30.15 2.71 -3.91
N GLY A 281 31.46 2.86 -3.74
CA GLY A 281 32.26 3.79 -4.55
C GLY A 281 32.23 3.44 -6.04
N ARG A 282 32.26 2.14 -6.38
CA ARG A 282 32.09 1.66 -7.76
C ARG A 282 30.71 1.95 -8.32
N LEU A 283 29.66 1.84 -7.51
CA LEU A 283 28.29 2.19 -7.90
C LEU A 283 28.16 3.70 -8.14
N GLU A 284 28.66 4.54 -7.23
CA GLU A 284 28.62 6.00 -7.35
C GLU A 284 29.34 6.48 -8.62
N HIS A 285 30.51 5.92 -8.91
CA HIS A 285 31.24 6.23 -10.14
C HIS A 285 30.46 5.83 -11.41
N LYS A 286 29.85 4.65 -11.39
CA LYS A 286 28.98 4.17 -12.47
C LYS A 286 27.78 5.09 -12.68
N ILE A 287 27.11 5.52 -11.61
CA ILE A 287 25.94 6.42 -11.65
C ILE A 287 26.33 7.81 -12.16
N HIS A 288 27.53 8.31 -11.87
CA HIS A 288 27.98 9.63 -12.31
C HIS A 288 27.97 9.81 -13.85
N GLY A 289 28.07 8.70 -14.61
CA GLY A 289 27.95 8.70 -16.07
C GLY A 289 26.51 8.67 -16.61
N LEU A 290 25.50 8.45 -15.75
CA LEU A 290 24.09 8.42 -16.16
C LEU A 290 23.48 9.82 -16.12
N ARG A 291 23.03 10.31 -17.28
CA ARG A 291 22.26 11.55 -17.38
C ARG A 291 20.77 11.24 -17.55
N PRO A 292 19.86 11.88 -16.79
CA PRO A 292 18.43 11.85 -17.09
C PRO A 292 18.20 12.40 -18.50
N SER A 293 17.79 11.54 -19.42
CA SER A 293 17.53 11.93 -20.81
C SER A 293 16.13 12.53 -20.93
N GLY A 294 16.00 13.74 -21.46
CA GLY A 294 14.73 14.51 -21.46
C GLY A 294 13.65 14.03 -22.44
N THR A 295 13.88 12.98 -23.22
CA THR A 295 13.00 12.57 -24.34
C THR A 295 12.13 11.34 -24.05
N SER A 296 12.36 10.63 -22.95
CA SER A 296 11.49 9.53 -22.49
C SER A 296 11.00 9.88 -21.08
N TYR A 297 9.76 9.49 -20.72
CA TYR A 297 9.14 9.74 -19.40
C TYR A 297 9.84 9.03 -18.21
N GLY A 298 11.17 8.90 -18.25
CA GLY A 298 12.02 8.34 -17.22
C GLY A 298 12.24 6.83 -17.30
N GLY A 299 11.50 6.09 -18.14
CA GLY A 299 11.60 4.62 -18.21
C GLY A 299 13.01 4.08 -18.49
N ALA A 300 13.71 4.64 -19.49
CA ALA A 300 15.08 4.21 -19.82
C ALA A 300 16.08 4.58 -18.71
N PHE A 301 15.93 5.75 -18.10
CA PHE A 301 16.74 6.18 -16.96
C PHE A 301 16.51 5.28 -15.74
N THR A 302 15.25 4.97 -15.42
CA THR A 302 14.86 4.05 -14.36
C THR A 302 15.45 2.66 -14.60
N ALA A 303 15.35 2.12 -15.81
CA ALA A 303 15.91 0.81 -16.15
C ALA A 303 17.43 0.76 -15.95
N ALA A 304 18.17 1.74 -16.49
CA ALA A 304 19.61 1.80 -16.35
C ALA A 304 20.05 1.93 -14.88
N LEU A 305 19.45 2.87 -14.14
CA LEU A 305 19.78 3.10 -12.75
C LEU A 305 19.41 1.89 -11.86
N SER A 306 18.25 1.27 -12.13
CA SER A 306 17.78 0.07 -11.43
C SER A 306 18.73 -1.11 -11.66
N GLN A 307 19.10 -1.36 -12.91
CA GLN A 307 20.05 -2.42 -13.27
C GLN A 307 21.39 -2.21 -12.57
N MET A 308 21.94 -0.99 -12.58
CA MET A 308 23.23 -0.69 -11.96
C MET A 308 23.21 -0.85 -10.44
N THR A 309 22.14 -0.39 -9.79
CA THR A 309 21.98 -0.45 -8.34
C THR A 309 21.79 -1.90 -7.87
N PHE A 310 20.82 -2.63 -8.44
CA PHE A 310 20.49 -3.97 -7.96
C PHE A 310 21.52 -5.03 -8.38
N SER A 311 22.21 -4.85 -9.52
CA SER A 311 23.37 -5.70 -9.85
C SER A 311 24.56 -5.46 -8.92
N ALA A 312 24.79 -4.22 -8.46
CA ALA A 312 25.84 -3.92 -7.48
C ALA A 312 25.52 -4.56 -6.12
N ILE A 313 24.26 -4.53 -5.69
CA ILE A 313 23.80 -5.21 -4.47
C ILE A 313 23.99 -6.73 -4.58
N SER A 314 23.52 -7.35 -5.66
CA SER A 314 23.68 -8.79 -5.89
C SER A 314 25.17 -9.20 -5.94
N GLN A 315 26.03 -8.36 -6.51
CA GLN A 315 27.46 -8.64 -6.56
C GLN A 315 28.12 -8.52 -5.18
N ALA A 316 27.76 -7.51 -4.38
CA ALA A 316 28.28 -7.35 -3.02
C ALA A 316 27.85 -8.51 -2.11
N GLU A 317 26.62 -9.01 -2.27
CA GLU A 317 26.12 -10.19 -1.58
C GLU A 317 26.95 -11.43 -1.93
N ARG A 318 27.16 -11.71 -3.23
CA ARG A 318 27.98 -12.85 -3.66
C ARG A 318 29.41 -12.74 -3.15
N ASP A 319 30.02 -11.57 -3.27
CA ASP A 319 31.40 -11.36 -2.83
C ASP A 319 31.51 -11.52 -1.31
N SER A 320 30.55 -11.01 -0.53
CA SER A 320 30.47 -11.21 0.92
C SER A 320 30.33 -12.69 1.28
N LEU A 321 29.39 -13.41 0.65
CA LEU A 321 29.20 -14.85 0.89
C LEU A 321 30.44 -15.67 0.53
N THR A 322 31.16 -15.31 -0.54
CA THR A 322 32.37 -16.06 -0.95
C THR A 322 33.55 -15.88 0.01
N VAL A 323 33.65 -14.73 0.67
CA VAL A 323 34.82 -14.38 1.48
C VAL A 323 34.57 -14.60 2.98
N PHE A 324 33.36 -14.31 3.47
CA PHE A 324 32.99 -14.39 4.89
C PHE A 324 32.10 -15.58 5.22
N GLY A 325 31.52 -16.26 4.22
CA GLY A 325 30.55 -17.34 4.44
C GLY A 325 29.23 -16.85 5.03
N ALA A 326 28.43 -17.78 5.55
CA ALA A 326 27.09 -17.51 6.08
C ALA A 326 27.10 -17.04 7.56
N ILE A 327 27.95 -16.07 7.90
CA ILE A 327 28.03 -15.52 9.26
C ILE A 327 26.92 -14.48 9.47
N PRO A 328 26.03 -14.63 10.49
CA PRO A 328 24.89 -13.74 10.69
C PRO A 328 25.22 -12.26 10.90
N ALA A 329 26.36 -11.96 11.53
CA ALA A 329 26.79 -10.58 11.80
C ALA A 329 27.12 -9.80 10.50
N TYR A 330 27.74 -10.46 9.53
CA TYR A 330 28.05 -9.85 8.22
C TYR A 330 26.81 -9.78 7.33
N ALA A 331 25.93 -10.78 7.41
CA ALA A 331 24.65 -10.74 6.71
C ALA A 331 23.78 -9.55 7.16
N SER A 332 23.74 -9.22 8.45
CA SER A 332 22.97 -8.08 8.95
C SER A 332 23.54 -6.74 8.48
N GLU A 333 24.87 -6.57 8.50
CA GLU A 333 25.53 -5.37 7.97
C GLU A 333 25.29 -5.21 6.45
N LEU A 334 25.35 -6.31 5.69
CA LEU A 334 25.02 -6.31 4.26
C LEU A 334 23.59 -5.86 3.99
N VAL A 335 22.62 -6.34 4.77
CA VAL A 335 21.21 -5.93 4.65
C VAL A 335 21.04 -4.44 4.95
N VAL A 336 21.71 -3.91 5.98
CA VAL A 336 21.69 -2.47 6.31
C VAL A 336 22.28 -1.64 5.17
N TRP A 337 23.39 -2.09 4.59
CA TRP A 337 24.01 -1.42 3.45
C TRP A 337 23.13 -1.46 2.19
N ALA A 338 22.58 -2.63 1.85
CA ALA A 338 21.69 -2.81 0.70
C ALA A 338 20.42 -1.93 0.83
N ARG A 339 19.90 -1.82 2.06
CA ARG A 339 18.81 -0.89 2.38
C ARG A 339 19.20 0.55 2.09
N GLY A 340 20.34 1.02 2.58
CA GLY A 340 20.81 2.39 2.36
C GLY A 340 21.05 2.72 0.88
N VAL A 341 21.65 1.81 0.13
CA VAL A 341 21.84 1.95 -1.33
C VAL A 341 20.49 2.03 -2.05
N THR A 342 19.51 1.20 -1.66
CA THR A 342 18.16 1.24 -2.23
C THR A 342 17.42 2.53 -1.89
N GLU A 343 17.58 3.08 -0.69
CA GLU A 343 16.95 4.36 -0.30
C GLU A 343 17.45 5.52 -1.17
N ILE A 344 18.76 5.57 -1.46
CA ILE A 344 19.35 6.57 -2.37
C ILE A 344 18.76 6.43 -3.77
N TYR A 345 18.71 5.20 -4.30
CA TYR A 345 18.08 4.90 -5.58
C TYR A 345 16.62 5.36 -5.63
N ALA A 346 15.84 5.02 -4.60
CA ALA A 346 14.43 5.36 -4.53
C ALA A 346 14.22 6.88 -4.49
N HIS A 347 15.08 7.61 -3.79
CA HIS A 347 15.03 9.07 -3.75
C HIS A 347 15.33 9.69 -5.13
N GLN A 348 16.32 9.18 -5.85
CA GLN A 348 16.66 9.64 -7.20
C GLN A 348 15.53 9.41 -8.20
N ILE A 349 14.92 8.22 -8.19
CA ILE A 349 13.76 7.92 -9.04
C ILE A 349 12.56 8.79 -8.68
N LYS A 350 12.31 8.99 -7.38
CA LYS A 350 11.24 9.87 -6.92
C LYS A 350 11.41 11.29 -7.46
N GLN A 351 12.60 11.87 -7.29
CA GLN A 351 12.91 13.25 -7.66
C GLN A 351 12.91 13.46 -9.19
N HIS A 352 13.55 12.58 -9.94
CA HIS A 352 13.79 12.80 -11.38
C HIS A 352 12.69 12.27 -12.28
N VAL A 353 11.88 11.31 -11.81
CA VAL A 353 10.90 10.63 -12.66
C VAL A 353 9.50 10.73 -12.07
N LEU A 354 9.28 10.20 -10.86
CA LEU A 354 7.92 10.04 -10.34
C LEU A 354 7.24 11.38 -10.02
N SER A 355 7.97 12.35 -9.46
CA SER A 355 7.41 13.69 -9.20
C SER A 355 6.99 14.40 -10.49
N SER A 356 7.76 14.26 -11.57
CA SER A 356 7.42 14.84 -12.88
C SER A 356 6.24 14.10 -13.52
N ALA A 357 6.26 12.77 -13.49
CA ALA A 357 5.17 11.95 -14.01
C ALA A 357 3.85 12.22 -13.24
N ALA A 358 3.89 12.36 -11.92
CA ALA A 358 2.73 12.69 -11.10
C ALA A 358 2.17 14.08 -11.44
N ALA A 359 3.04 15.08 -11.58
CA ALA A 359 2.62 16.45 -11.94
C ALA A 359 1.98 16.52 -13.33
N ALA A 360 2.48 15.73 -14.30
CA ALA A 360 1.90 15.63 -15.64
C ALA A 360 0.66 14.69 -15.71
N GLY A 361 0.28 14.04 -14.60
CA GLY A 361 -0.77 13.01 -14.58
C GLY A 361 -0.41 11.72 -15.35
N GLY A 362 0.87 11.49 -15.63
CA GLY A 362 1.40 10.33 -16.35
C GLY A 362 1.42 9.04 -15.51
N LEU A 363 0.24 8.55 -15.12
CA LEU A 363 0.10 7.32 -14.31
C LEU A 363 0.80 6.12 -14.95
N ARG A 364 0.67 5.94 -16.27
CA ARG A 364 1.29 4.82 -16.99
C ARG A 364 2.82 4.87 -16.92
N ALA A 365 3.41 6.05 -17.12
CA ALA A 365 4.86 6.21 -17.01
C ALA A 365 5.36 5.96 -15.57
N ALA A 366 4.61 6.43 -14.57
CA ALA A 366 4.92 6.14 -13.16
C ALA A 366 4.82 4.63 -12.86
N ALA A 367 3.79 3.95 -13.38
CA ALA A 367 3.59 2.51 -13.23
C ALA A 367 4.70 1.70 -13.88
N GLU A 368 5.11 2.06 -15.10
CA GLU A 368 6.25 1.42 -15.80
C GLU A 368 7.54 1.55 -14.99
N CYS A 369 7.82 2.71 -14.39
CA CYS A 369 9.02 2.91 -13.58
C CYS A 369 9.02 2.05 -12.31
N VAL A 370 7.86 1.92 -11.65
CA VAL A 370 7.69 1.07 -10.47
C VAL A 370 7.85 -0.41 -10.84
N GLN A 371 7.24 -0.83 -11.95
CA GLN A 371 7.32 -2.20 -12.44
C GLN A 371 8.77 -2.60 -12.77
N ILE A 372 9.53 -1.72 -13.41
CA ILE A 372 10.97 -1.94 -13.67
C ILE A 372 11.74 -2.12 -12.36
N ALA A 373 11.50 -1.25 -11.38
CA ALA A 373 12.19 -1.30 -10.10
C ALA A 373 11.86 -2.57 -9.32
N PHE A 374 10.58 -2.94 -9.25
CA PHE A 374 10.12 -4.15 -8.58
C PHE A 374 10.59 -5.42 -9.30
N GLY A 375 10.64 -5.40 -10.63
CA GLY A 375 11.18 -6.50 -11.43
C GLY A 375 12.63 -6.84 -11.03
N HIS A 376 13.51 -5.84 -10.92
CA HIS A 376 14.88 -6.09 -10.46
C HIS A 376 14.96 -6.45 -8.97
N CYS A 377 14.13 -5.89 -8.10
CA CYS A 377 14.08 -6.30 -6.69
C CYS A 377 13.63 -7.74 -6.49
N SER A 378 12.70 -8.23 -7.33
CA SER A 378 12.22 -9.62 -7.24
C SER A 378 13.33 -10.65 -7.49
N LEU A 379 14.37 -10.29 -8.26
CA LEU A 379 15.54 -11.14 -8.47
C LEU A 379 16.44 -11.22 -7.23
N LEU A 380 16.49 -10.17 -6.42
CA LEU A 380 17.19 -10.15 -5.13
C LEU A 380 16.39 -10.87 -4.05
N GLU A 381 15.06 -10.83 -4.12
CA GLU A 381 14.19 -11.60 -3.24
C GLU A 381 14.39 -13.11 -3.40
N ALA A 382 14.64 -13.57 -4.63
CA ALA A 382 15.04 -14.96 -4.89
C ALA A 382 16.38 -15.35 -4.24
N GLN A 383 17.23 -14.37 -3.90
CA GLN A 383 18.51 -14.56 -3.21
C GLN A 383 18.36 -14.40 -1.68
N GLY A 384 17.18 -13.99 -1.19
CA GLY A 384 16.90 -13.83 0.25
C GLY A 384 16.90 -12.38 0.74
N LEU A 385 17.14 -11.39 -0.13
CA LEU A 385 17.06 -9.96 0.19
C LEU A 385 15.70 -9.37 -0.21
N SER A 386 14.79 -9.19 0.76
CA SER A 386 13.51 -8.50 0.50
C SER A 386 13.64 -6.98 0.59
N ILE A 387 13.52 -6.34 -0.57
CA ILE A 387 13.70 -4.90 -0.76
C ILE A 387 12.42 -4.23 -1.31
N CYS A 388 11.52 -4.98 -1.96
CA CYS A 388 10.28 -4.45 -2.53
C CYS A 388 9.43 -3.61 -1.55
N PRO A 389 9.25 -4.00 -0.26
CA PRO A 389 8.46 -3.20 0.68
C PRO A 389 9.02 -1.78 0.91
N LEU A 390 10.34 -1.62 0.84
CA LEU A 390 10.99 -0.33 0.99
C LEU A 390 10.69 0.59 -0.19
N LEU A 391 10.82 0.07 -1.41
CA LEU A 391 10.47 0.83 -2.61
C LEU A 391 8.98 1.20 -2.63
N ALA A 392 8.11 0.25 -2.27
CA ALA A 392 6.68 0.49 -2.18
C ALA A 392 6.38 1.67 -1.24
N LYS A 393 7.01 1.70 -0.06
CA LYS A 393 6.86 2.79 0.90
C LYS A 393 7.29 4.16 0.35
N VAL A 394 8.43 4.24 -0.34
CA VAL A 394 8.96 5.51 -0.87
C VAL A 394 8.13 6.02 -2.04
N PHE A 395 7.73 5.13 -2.95
CA PHE A 395 7.02 5.49 -4.18
C PHE A 395 5.52 5.75 -3.97
N ARG A 396 4.91 5.19 -2.92
CA ARG A 396 3.46 5.26 -2.66
C ARG A 396 2.87 6.66 -2.82
N SER A 397 3.42 7.64 -2.12
CA SER A 397 2.94 9.05 -2.16
C SER A 397 2.89 9.63 -3.58
N SER A 398 3.92 9.39 -4.40
CA SER A 398 3.99 9.92 -5.76
C SER A 398 3.01 9.22 -6.70
N ILE A 399 2.76 7.92 -6.47
CA ILE A 399 1.80 7.15 -7.28
C ILE A 399 0.36 7.51 -6.92
N GLU A 400 0.04 7.65 -5.63
CA GLU A 400 -1.27 8.13 -5.18
C GLU A 400 -1.57 9.53 -5.74
N GLN A 401 -0.56 10.42 -5.79
CA GLN A 401 -0.70 11.72 -6.46
C GLN A 401 -0.96 11.57 -7.97
N ALA A 402 -0.24 10.67 -8.66
CA ALA A 402 -0.45 10.42 -10.09
C ALA A 402 -1.83 9.81 -10.38
N LEU A 403 -2.32 8.96 -9.48
CA LEU A 403 -3.66 8.34 -9.53
C LEU A 403 -4.73 9.42 -9.44
N GLU A 404 -4.66 10.30 -8.43
CA GLU A 404 -5.63 11.36 -8.22
C GLU A 404 -5.62 12.39 -9.36
N ALA A 405 -4.43 12.79 -9.84
CA ALA A 405 -4.32 13.66 -11.02
C ALA A 405 -4.97 13.03 -12.26
N ASN A 406 -4.87 11.70 -12.41
CA ASN A 406 -5.51 10.99 -13.51
C ASN A 406 -7.03 10.97 -13.38
N LEU A 407 -7.55 10.66 -12.18
CA LEU A 407 -8.98 10.70 -11.87
C LEU A 407 -9.58 12.09 -12.09
N LYS A 408 -8.88 13.14 -11.66
CA LYS A 408 -9.29 14.53 -11.89
C LYS A 408 -9.38 14.87 -13.37
N ARG A 409 -8.41 14.42 -14.19
CA ARG A 409 -8.46 14.61 -15.65
C ARG A 409 -9.63 13.88 -16.29
N ILE A 410 -10.00 12.69 -15.81
CA ILE A 410 -11.22 11.99 -16.25
C ILE A 410 -12.43 12.86 -15.98
N GLU A 411 -12.55 13.38 -14.76
CA GLU A 411 -13.66 14.24 -14.38
C GLU A 411 -13.74 15.51 -15.23
N GLU A 412 -12.65 16.26 -15.36
CA GLU A 412 -12.58 17.49 -16.17
C GLU A 412 -12.93 17.22 -17.64
N SER A 413 -12.34 16.16 -18.23
CA SER A 413 -12.59 15.82 -19.63
C SER A 413 -14.01 15.34 -19.87
N VAL A 414 -14.59 14.54 -18.97
CA VAL A 414 -15.95 14.04 -19.12
C VAL A 414 -16.95 15.17 -18.89
N THR A 415 -16.72 16.05 -17.92
CA THR A 415 -17.56 17.23 -17.67
C THR A 415 -17.63 18.12 -18.91
N ALA A 416 -16.49 18.39 -19.55
CA ALA A 416 -16.45 19.15 -20.79
C ALA A 416 -17.24 18.47 -21.92
N MET A 417 -17.15 17.14 -22.04
CA MET A 417 -17.91 16.38 -23.05
C MET A 417 -19.40 16.37 -22.77
N VAL A 418 -19.83 16.23 -21.51
CA VAL A 418 -21.25 16.27 -21.10
C VAL A 418 -21.87 17.60 -21.49
N SER A 419 -21.18 18.72 -21.25
CA SER A 419 -21.68 20.05 -21.60
C SER A 419 -21.91 20.26 -23.10
N ALA A 420 -21.29 19.45 -23.96
CA ALA A 420 -21.42 19.51 -25.41
C ALA A 420 -22.15 18.29 -26.01
N ASP A 421 -22.66 17.38 -25.18
CA ASP A 421 -23.23 16.11 -25.62
C ASP A 421 -24.63 16.29 -26.20
N ASP A 422 -24.92 15.69 -27.35
CA ASP A 422 -26.23 15.69 -27.98
C ASP A 422 -27.11 14.50 -27.52
N TRP A 423 -26.57 13.64 -26.65
CA TRP A 423 -27.21 12.43 -26.12
C TRP A 423 -27.53 11.38 -27.19
N MET A 424 -26.97 11.53 -28.39
CA MET A 424 -27.18 10.59 -29.49
C MET A 424 -26.34 9.35 -29.28
N LEU A 425 -27.01 8.20 -29.20
CA LEU A 425 -26.34 6.92 -29.00
C LEU A 425 -25.75 6.42 -30.32
N THR A 426 -24.43 6.36 -30.38
CA THR A 426 -23.69 5.86 -31.54
C THR A 426 -22.88 4.64 -31.15
N PHE A 427 -22.70 3.73 -32.11
CA PHE A 427 -21.67 2.71 -31.97
C PHE A 427 -20.32 3.39 -31.98
N HIS A 428 -19.36 2.83 -31.25
CA HIS A 428 -18.00 3.38 -31.22
C HIS A 428 -17.50 3.58 -32.66
N PRO A 429 -17.12 4.80 -33.07
CA PRO A 429 -16.47 4.98 -34.35
C PRO A 429 -15.18 4.17 -34.30
N GLN A 430 -15.02 3.19 -35.19
CA GLN A 430 -13.74 2.53 -35.37
C GLN A 430 -12.73 3.62 -35.67
N THR A 431 -11.82 3.91 -34.75
CA THR A 431 -10.76 4.89 -35.00
C THR A 431 -9.98 4.39 -36.22
N PRO A 432 -9.95 5.11 -37.36
CA PRO A 432 -9.01 4.80 -38.41
C PRO A 432 -7.62 5.09 -37.81
N LEU A 433 -6.75 4.09 -37.92
CA LEU A 433 -5.37 4.11 -37.46
C LEU A 433 -4.66 5.42 -37.83
N PHE A 434 -4.47 6.31 -36.87
CA PHE A 434 -3.47 7.36 -36.91
C PHE A 434 -2.33 6.97 -35.96
N ASP A 435 -1.72 5.83 -36.25
CA ASP A 435 -0.46 5.42 -35.63
C ASP A 435 0.51 5.06 -36.75
N SER A 436 0.97 6.09 -37.45
CA SER A 436 2.11 6.03 -38.35
C SER A 436 3.27 6.73 -37.65
N GLN A 437 4.02 5.97 -36.86
CA GLN A 437 5.49 6.07 -36.73
C GLN A 437 6.02 5.05 -35.71
N LEU A 438 6.03 3.77 -36.09
CA LEU A 438 7.23 2.92 -36.10
C LEU A 438 6.83 1.53 -36.57
N GLY A 439 7.35 1.14 -37.74
CA GLY A 439 7.00 -0.13 -38.36
C GLY A 439 7.35 -1.34 -37.49
N ARG A 440 6.39 -2.25 -37.36
CA ARG A 440 6.63 -3.69 -37.54
C ARG A 440 5.32 -4.41 -37.85
N THR A 441 5.38 -5.15 -38.94
CA THR A 441 4.34 -5.95 -39.57
C THR A 441 3.76 -7.01 -38.65
N ARG A 442 2.43 -7.03 -38.49
CA ARG A 442 1.58 -8.21 -38.75
C ARG A 442 0.12 -7.79 -38.72
N SER A 443 -0.46 -7.77 -39.92
CA SER A 443 -1.90 -7.81 -40.13
C SER A 443 -2.46 -9.03 -39.41
N VAL A 444 -3.06 -8.80 -38.25
CA VAL A 444 -4.03 -9.71 -37.66
C VAL A 444 -5.37 -8.99 -37.82
N LYS A 445 -6.22 -9.54 -38.69
CA LYS A 445 -7.65 -9.27 -38.69
C LYS A 445 -8.16 -9.54 -37.26
N ARG A 446 -8.21 -8.54 -36.39
CA ARG A 446 -8.88 -8.66 -35.09
C ARG A 446 -10.38 -8.70 -35.36
N ASN A 447 -10.96 -9.85 -35.04
CA ASN A 447 -12.35 -10.21 -35.28
C ASN A 447 -13.36 -9.20 -34.73
N LEU A 448 -14.42 -9.00 -35.50
CA LEU A 448 -15.53 -8.05 -35.39
C LEU A 448 -16.48 -8.21 -34.18
N ASN A 449 -16.07 -8.86 -33.08
CA ASN A 449 -16.96 -9.14 -31.95
C ASN A 449 -16.52 -8.44 -30.65
N ARG A 450 -16.25 -7.12 -30.68
CA ARG A 450 -16.49 -6.30 -29.49
C ARG A 450 -17.97 -5.95 -29.56
N GLU A 451 -18.78 -6.50 -28.65
CA GLU A 451 -20.21 -6.20 -28.51
C GLU A 451 -20.42 -4.71 -28.68
N SER A 452 -21.12 -4.35 -29.75
CA SER A 452 -21.25 -2.96 -30.17
C SER A 452 -22.24 -2.25 -29.25
N VAL A 453 -21.77 -1.82 -28.08
CA VAL A 453 -22.57 -1.02 -27.14
C VAL A 453 -22.79 0.35 -27.77
N LYS A 454 -24.04 0.80 -27.84
CA LYS A 454 -24.40 2.16 -28.25
C LYS A 454 -24.22 3.09 -27.04
N LEU A 455 -23.40 4.13 -27.18
CA LEU A 455 -23.17 5.13 -26.14
C LEU A 455 -23.17 6.53 -26.76
N SER A 456 -23.43 7.56 -25.95
CA SER A 456 -23.20 8.94 -26.36
C SER A 456 -21.70 9.30 -26.32
N CYS A 457 -21.35 10.47 -26.84
CA CYS A 457 -19.97 10.93 -26.90
C CYS A 457 -19.31 11.04 -25.51
N SER A 458 -20.03 11.54 -24.50
CA SER A 458 -19.50 11.64 -23.14
C SER A 458 -19.30 10.28 -22.48
N ALA A 459 -20.21 9.32 -22.71
CA ALA A 459 -20.10 7.95 -22.21
C ALA A 459 -18.94 7.18 -22.86
N HIS A 460 -18.74 7.33 -24.17
CA HIS A 460 -17.56 6.79 -24.87
C HIS A 460 -16.28 7.36 -24.29
N ARG A 461 -16.22 8.67 -24.06
CA ARG A 461 -15.06 9.33 -23.45
C ARG A 461 -14.78 8.78 -22.04
N PHE A 462 -15.81 8.69 -21.20
CA PHE A 462 -15.68 8.12 -19.86
C PHE A 462 -15.12 6.69 -19.91
N ASN A 463 -15.71 5.82 -20.75
CA ASN A 463 -15.27 4.44 -20.88
C ASN A 463 -13.81 4.33 -21.37
N CYS A 464 -13.42 5.11 -22.38
CA CYS A 464 -12.05 5.10 -22.91
C CYS A 464 -11.05 5.51 -21.83
N MET A 465 -11.30 6.64 -21.15
CA MET A 465 -10.37 7.10 -20.11
C MET A 465 -10.36 6.18 -18.89
N ALA A 466 -11.49 5.57 -18.53
CA ALA A 466 -11.54 4.56 -17.48
C ALA A 466 -10.73 3.31 -17.87
N GLN A 467 -10.81 2.84 -19.12
CA GLN A 467 -9.99 1.73 -19.60
C GLN A 467 -8.50 2.04 -19.54
N ASP A 468 -8.09 3.24 -19.99
CA ASP A 468 -6.71 3.70 -19.93
C ASP A 468 -6.20 3.84 -18.50
N PHE A 469 -7.02 4.37 -17.60
CA PHE A 469 -6.72 4.46 -16.17
C PHE A 469 -6.50 3.08 -15.55
N MET A 470 -7.41 2.15 -15.77
CA MET A 470 -7.32 0.78 -15.22
C MET A 470 -6.12 0.02 -15.80
N ALA A 471 -5.80 0.23 -17.08
CA ALA A 471 -4.58 -0.31 -17.68
C ALA A 471 -3.31 0.27 -17.04
N GLY A 472 -3.33 1.54 -16.62
CA GLY A 472 -2.24 2.16 -15.87
C GLY A 472 -2.10 1.65 -14.42
N VAL A 473 -3.19 1.22 -13.79
CA VAL A 473 -3.19 0.66 -12.42
C VAL A 473 -2.82 -0.82 -12.40
N SER A 474 -3.10 -1.58 -13.46
CA SER A 474 -2.85 -3.03 -13.52
C SER A 474 -1.41 -3.44 -13.16
N PRO A 475 -0.34 -2.76 -13.62
CA PRO A 475 1.03 -3.06 -13.19
C PRO A 475 1.34 -2.79 -11.71
N LEU A 476 0.47 -2.04 -11.02
CA LEU A 476 0.62 -1.59 -9.63
C LEU A 476 -0.15 -2.44 -8.62
N VAL A 477 -0.70 -3.59 -9.02
CA VAL A 477 -1.47 -4.49 -8.14
C VAL A 477 -0.65 -4.92 -6.92
N SER A 478 0.67 -5.11 -7.07
CA SER A 478 1.60 -5.43 -5.97
C SER A 478 1.67 -4.36 -4.88
N MET A 479 1.25 -3.12 -5.17
CA MET A 479 1.22 -2.00 -4.22
C MET A 479 -0.10 -1.86 -3.47
N GLN A 480 -1.06 -2.78 -3.68
CA GLN A 480 -2.38 -2.77 -3.03
C GLN A 480 -3.17 -1.46 -3.31
N LEU A 481 -2.99 -0.87 -4.49
CA LEU A 481 -3.67 0.37 -4.91
C LEU A 481 -4.98 0.13 -5.66
N ALA A 482 -5.33 -1.12 -5.96
CA ALA A 482 -6.52 -1.48 -6.73
C ALA A 482 -7.81 -0.99 -6.08
N GLY A 483 -7.96 -1.14 -4.75
CA GLY A 483 -9.13 -0.65 -4.01
C GLY A 483 -9.30 0.86 -4.12
N VAL A 484 -8.22 1.62 -3.90
CA VAL A 484 -8.21 3.09 -4.00
C VAL A 484 -8.56 3.55 -5.43
N ALA A 485 -8.02 2.88 -6.44
CA ALA A 485 -8.32 3.18 -7.84
C ALA A 485 -9.79 2.92 -8.20
N LEU A 486 -10.35 1.79 -7.76
CA LEU A 486 -11.75 1.44 -7.97
C LEU A 486 -12.68 2.44 -7.27
N GLU A 487 -12.41 2.75 -6.00
CA GLU A 487 -13.20 3.72 -5.24
C GLU A 487 -13.18 5.10 -5.91
N GLY A 488 -12.00 5.60 -6.27
CA GLY A 488 -11.85 6.85 -6.99
C GLY A 488 -12.62 6.88 -8.31
N LEU A 489 -12.59 5.80 -9.09
CA LEU A 489 -13.36 5.68 -10.33
C LEU A 489 -14.88 5.63 -10.08
N ALA A 490 -15.34 4.97 -9.01
CA ALA A 490 -16.75 4.95 -8.63
C ALA A 490 -17.25 6.34 -8.23
N VAL A 491 -16.42 7.15 -7.55
CA VAL A 491 -16.75 8.55 -7.25
C VAL A 491 -16.92 9.34 -8.56
N ARG A 492 -16.00 9.22 -9.52
CA ARG A 492 -16.13 9.92 -10.82
C ARG A 492 -17.32 9.43 -11.62
N PHE A 493 -17.68 8.15 -11.54
CA PHE A 493 -18.91 7.63 -12.13
C PHE A 493 -20.17 8.23 -11.48
N ASN A 494 -20.19 8.37 -10.15
CA ASN A 494 -21.29 9.03 -9.45
C ASN A 494 -21.43 10.50 -9.90
N ASN A 495 -20.31 11.24 -10.01
CA ASN A 495 -20.33 12.62 -10.51
C ASN A 495 -20.84 12.69 -11.95
N TYR A 496 -20.46 11.73 -12.80
CA TYR A 496 -21.00 11.59 -14.15
C TYR A 496 -22.52 11.38 -14.14
N VAL A 497 -23.02 10.45 -13.32
CA VAL A 497 -24.46 10.21 -13.16
C VAL A 497 -25.19 11.45 -12.64
N ASP A 498 -24.60 12.22 -11.72
CA ASP A 498 -25.18 13.47 -11.23
C ASP A 498 -25.31 14.52 -12.34
N MET A 499 -24.37 14.56 -13.28
CA MET A 499 -24.47 15.38 -14.49
C MET A 499 -25.59 14.90 -15.41
N LEU A 500 -25.76 13.58 -15.58
CA LEU A 500 -26.88 13.01 -16.34
C LEU A 500 -28.23 13.34 -15.69
N ILE A 501 -28.33 13.28 -14.36
CA ILE A 501 -29.55 13.67 -13.63
C ILE A 501 -29.88 15.15 -13.90
N LYS A 502 -28.87 16.04 -13.95
CA LYS A 502 -29.08 17.46 -14.27
C LYS A 502 -29.51 17.71 -15.72
N ALA A 503 -29.20 16.78 -16.63
CA ALA A 503 -29.61 16.82 -18.04
C ALA A 503 -31.06 16.33 -18.26
N VAL A 504 -31.67 15.62 -17.29
CA VAL A 504 -33.10 15.31 -17.32
C VAL A 504 -33.89 16.62 -17.23
N PRO A 505 -34.92 16.85 -18.07
CA PRO A 505 -35.69 18.08 -18.00
C PRO A 505 -36.35 18.27 -16.64
N ASP A 506 -36.50 19.53 -16.26
CA ASP A 506 -37.23 19.94 -15.07
C ASP A 506 -38.37 20.88 -15.46
N PHE A 507 -39.35 21.07 -14.57
CA PHE A 507 -40.51 21.94 -14.78
C PHE A 507 -40.20 23.43 -14.56
N SER A 508 -38.93 23.78 -14.36
CA SER A 508 -38.49 25.17 -14.22
C SER A 508 -38.23 25.82 -15.57
N GLU A 509 -38.55 27.11 -15.70
CA GLU A 509 -38.40 27.89 -16.95
C GLU A 509 -36.94 28.15 -17.36
N VAL A 510 -35.96 27.75 -16.53
CA VAL A 510 -34.55 27.95 -16.82
C VAL A 510 -34.11 26.95 -17.88
N LYS A 511 -34.04 27.42 -19.13
CA LYS A 511 -33.45 26.67 -20.26
C LYS A 511 -32.00 26.30 -19.91
N ARG A 512 -31.78 25.03 -19.56
CA ARG A 512 -30.43 24.47 -19.49
C ARG A 512 -29.99 24.10 -20.91
N GLU A 513 -28.79 24.52 -21.28
CA GLU A 513 -28.26 24.39 -22.64
C GLU A 513 -28.21 22.91 -23.10
N GLN A 514 -27.92 21.97 -22.19
CA GLN A 514 -27.77 20.54 -22.49
C GLN A 514 -28.85 19.65 -21.85
N THR A 515 -30.12 19.90 -22.19
CA THR A 515 -31.26 19.12 -21.67
C THR A 515 -31.67 18.01 -22.65
N ALA A 516 -31.90 16.78 -22.16
CA ALA A 516 -32.44 15.67 -22.94
C ALA A 516 -33.96 15.83 -23.17
N ARG A 517 -34.36 16.38 -24.32
CA ARG A 517 -35.74 16.79 -24.59
C ARG A 517 -36.63 15.64 -25.02
N THR A 518 -36.09 14.70 -25.79
CA THR A 518 -36.85 13.56 -26.29
C THR A 518 -36.82 12.39 -25.32
N VAL A 519 -37.84 11.53 -25.37
CA VAL A 519 -37.86 10.28 -24.58
C VAL A 519 -36.66 9.40 -24.93
N VAL A 520 -36.29 9.35 -26.21
CA VAL A 520 -35.12 8.58 -26.67
C VAL A 520 -33.83 9.12 -26.07
N GLU A 521 -33.62 10.44 -26.04
CA GLU A 521 -32.45 11.05 -25.38
C GLU A 521 -32.40 10.75 -23.88
N GLN A 522 -33.54 10.86 -23.18
CA GLN A 522 -33.64 10.55 -21.74
C GLN A 522 -33.32 9.09 -21.44
N LEU A 523 -33.83 8.17 -22.27
CA LEU A 523 -33.47 6.75 -22.19
C LEU A 523 -32.02 6.51 -22.61
N GLY A 524 -31.44 7.36 -23.47
CA GLY A 524 -30.03 7.36 -23.80
C GLY A 524 -29.13 7.68 -22.60
N LEU A 525 -29.51 8.63 -21.75
CA LEU A 525 -28.82 8.90 -20.49
C LEU A 525 -28.78 7.64 -19.60
N LEU A 526 -29.93 6.96 -19.48
CA LEU A 526 -30.05 5.74 -18.69
C LEU A 526 -29.27 4.58 -19.32
N SER A 527 -29.30 4.45 -20.64
CA SER A 527 -28.56 3.44 -21.41
C SER A 527 -27.05 3.59 -21.20
N ASN A 528 -26.53 4.81 -21.32
CA ASN A 528 -25.14 5.14 -21.01
C ASN A 528 -24.73 4.67 -19.61
N ALA A 529 -25.47 5.08 -18.58
CA ALA A 529 -25.15 4.74 -17.20
C ALA A 529 -25.25 3.23 -16.93
N THR A 530 -26.25 2.56 -17.50
CA THR A 530 -26.49 1.12 -17.34
C THR A 530 -25.38 0.30 -18.00
N ALA A 531 -25.02 0.63 -19.24
CA ALA A 531 -23.96 -0.06 -19.97
C ALA A 531 -22.58 0.10 -19.29
N LEU A 532 -22.28 1.31 -18.80
CA LEU A 532 -21.06 1.57 -18.03
C LEU A 532 -21.03 0.75 -16.72
N ALA A 533 -22.11 0.77 -15.94
CA ALA A 533 -22.15 0.15 -14.61
C ALA A 533 -22.22 -1.37 -14.64
N ASN A 534 -22.95 -1.95 -15.59
CA ASN A 534 -23.21 -3.40 -15.61
C ASN A 534 -22.17 -4.17 -16.43
N GLU A 535 -21.65 -3.59 -17.51
CA GLU A 535 -20.80 -4.31 -18.47
C GLU A 535 -19.38 -3.73 -18.53
N LEU A 536 -19.23 -2.47 -18.92
CA LEU A 536 -17.95 -1.92 -19.38
C LEU A 536 -16.94 -1.70 -18.25
N LEU A 537 -17.35 -1.07 -17.15
CA LEU A 537 -16.48 -0.82 -16.01
C LEU A 537 -16.14 -2.10 -15.25
N PRO A 538 -17.11 -3.00 -14.93
CA PRO A 538 -16.80 -4.30 -14.34
C PRO A 538 -15.82 -5.11 -15.19
N ARG A 539 -16.01 -5.20 -16.51
CA ARG A 539 -15.10 -5.92 -17.42
C ARG A 539 -13.67 -5.36 -17.39
N SER A 540 -13.53 -4.04 -17.26
CA SER A 540 -12.24 -3.38 -17.12
C SER A 540 -11.60 -3.62 -15.75
N ALA A 541 -12.41 -3.68 -14.69
CA ALA A 541 -11.97 -3.98 -13.32
C ALA A 541 -11.42 -5.40 -13.14
N LEU A 542 -11.86 -6.37 -13.94
CA LEU A 542 -11.31 -7.73 -13.91
C LEU A 542 -9.79 -7.77 -14.16
N LYS A 543 -9.25 -6.80 -14.90
CA LYS A 543 -7.81 -6.70 -15.19
C LYS A 543 -6.96 -6.35 -13.96
N LEU A 544 -7.58 -5.89 -12.87
CA LEU A 544 -6.88 -5.55 -11.64
C LEU A 544 -6.75 -6.73 -10.66
N LEU A 545 -7.38 -7.88 -10.95
CA LEU A 545 -7.27 -9.04 -10.07
C LEU A 545 -5.95 -9.79 -10.27
N PRO A 546 -5.21 -10.09 -9.18
CA PRO A 546 -3.99 -10.87 -9.26
C PRO A 546 -4.28 -12.29 -9.76
N GLY A 547 -3.52 -12.76 -10.76
CA GLY A 547 -3.55 -14.14 -11.25
C GLY A 547 -4.37 -14.40 -12.52
N ILE A 548 -5.09 -13.42 -13.06
CA ILE A 548 -5.90 -13.59 -14.28
C ILE A 548 -5.04 -13.55 -15.56
N GLU A 549 -3.85 -12.94 -15.52
CA GLU A 549 -2.97 -12.77 -16.69
C GLU A 549 -2.47 -14.10 -17.29
N LYS A 550 -2.34 -15.18 -16.50
CA LYS A 550 -1.85 -16.48 -17.01
C LYS A 550 -2.94 -17.43 -17.52
N SER A 551 -4.22 -17.14 -17.26
CA SER A 551 -5.34 -18.04 -17.58
C SER A 551 -6.25 -17.50 -18.69
N CYS A 552 -6.25 -16.19 -18.94
CA CYS A 552 -7.24 -15.53 -19.79
C CYS A 552 -6.82 -15.19 -21.22
N GLU A 553 -5.67 -15.65 -21.71
CA GLU A 553 -5.41 -15.62 -23.16
C GLU A 553 -6.29 -16.61 -23.95
N GLY A 554 -6.99 -17.55 -23.29
CA GLY A 554 -7.90 -18.49 -23.94
C GLY A 554 -9.33 -18.59 -23.37
N ILE A 555 -9.60 -18.06 -22.16
CA ILE A 555 -10.90 -18.25 -21.48
C ILE A 555 -11.92 -17.14 -21.79
N LEU A 556 -11.47 -15.94 -22.15
CA LEU A 556 -12.39 -14.84 -22.54
C LEU A 556 -13.03 -15.03 -23.91
N GLU A 557 -12.54 -15.97 -24.73
CA GLU A 557 -13.05 -16.23 -26.09
C GLU A 557 -14.09 -17.35 -26.17
N LYS A 558 -14.26 -18.16 -25.11
CA LYS A 558 -15.26 -19.24 -25.08
C LYS A 558 -15.89 -19.39 -23.70
N ALA A 559 -17.03 -18.71 -23.54
CA ALA A 559 -18.19 -19.04 -22.69
C ALA A 559 -18.78 -17.71 -22.18
N GLN A 560 -20.07 -17.40 -22.30
CA GLN A 560 -21.18 -18.17 -21.73
C GLN A 560 -20.87 -18.79 -20.34
N VAL A 561 -19.84 -18.33 -19.64
CA VAL A 561 -19.72 -18.54 -18.20
C VAL A 561 -20.74 -17.60 -17.61
N LYS A 562 -21.79 -18.15 -16.99
CA LYS A 562 -22.80 -17.34 -16.31
C LYS A 562 -22.07 -16.43 -15.32
N GLU A 563 -22.32 -15.12 -15.38
CA GLU A 563 -21.74 -14.11 -14.47
C GLU A 563 -21.87 -14.51 -12.98
N ALA A 564 -22.86 -15.35 -12.66
CA ALA A 564 -23.11 -15.97 -11.36
C ALA A 564 -21.94 -16.83 -10.82
N ASP A 565 -21.21 -17.55 -11.68
CA ASP A 565 -20.12 -18.43 -11.23
C ASP A 565 -18.87 -17.63 -10.85
N ILE A 566 -18.63 -16.52 -11.56
CA ILE A 566 -17.56 -15.59 -11.22
C ILE A 566 -17.94 -14.77 -9.96
N GLU A 567 -19.21 -14.35 -9.82
CA GLU A 567 -19.78 -13.67 -8.63
C GLU A 567 -19.60 -14.41 -7.30
N SER A 568 -19.56 -15.75 -7.32
CA SER A 568 -19.33 -16.55 -6.11
C SER A 568 -17.89 -16.56 -5.61
N THR A 569 -16.92 -16.22 -6.48
CA THR A 569 -15.48 -16.31 -6.21
C THR A 569 -14.82 -14.93 -5.99
N PHE A 570 -15.55 -13.83 -6.22
CA PHE A 570 -14.99 -12.48 -6.18
C PHE A 570 -14.78 -11.91 -4.78
N ILE A 571 -13.72 -11.12 -4.64
CA ILE A 571 -13.38 -10.29 -3.48
C ILE A 571 -14.61 -9.43 -3.08
N PRO A 572 -15.02 -9.38 -1.79
CA PRO A 572 -16.16 -8.59 -1.31
C PRO A 572 -16.15 -7.13 -1.79
N GLU A 573 -14.96 -6.52 -1.86
CA GLU A 573 -14.74 -5.14 -2.31
C GLU A 573 -15.27 -4.88 -3.73
N LEU A 574 -15.08 -5.82 -4.68
CA LEU A 574 -15.57 -5.66 -6.05
C LEU A 574 -17.09 -5.80 -6.13
N LYS A 575 -17.69 -6.58 -5.23
CA LYS A 575 -19.15 -6.72 -5.12
C LYS A 575 -19.77 -5.44 -4.59
N ASP A 576 -19.20 -4.87 -3.53
CA ASP A 576 -19.65 -3.60 -2.95
C ASP A 576 -19.47 -2.44 -3.94
N TRP A 577 -18.35 -2.43 -4.67
CA TRP A 577 -18.08 -1.48 -5.74
C TRP A 577 -19.12 -1.57 -6.87
N ARG A 578 -19.42 -2.78 -7.38
CA ARG A 578 -20.49 -2.97 -8.38
C ARG A 578 -21.85 -2.54 -7.85
N GLN A 579 -22.14 -2.83 -6.58
CA GLN A 579 -23.40 -2.39 -5.95
C GLN A 579 -23.48 -0.86 -5.89
N ASN A 580 -22.38 -0.15 -5.64
CA ASN A 580 -22.32 1.31 -5.67
C ASN A 580 -22.66 1.85 -7.08
N LEU A 581 -22.06 1.31 -8.14
CA LEU A 581 -22.37 1.72 -9.52
C LEU A 581 -23.86 1.51 -9.84
N ARG A 582 -24.41 0.33 -9.49
CA ARG A 582 -25.84 0.02 -9.68
C ARG A 582 -26.76 0.97 -8.88
N LYS A 583 -26.36 1.40 -7.67
CA LYS A 583 -27.11 2.39 -6.88
C LYS A 583 -27.16 3.75 -7.60
N ALA A 584 -26.06 4.18 -8.22
CA ALA A 584 -26.04 5.41 -9.01
C ALA A 584 -27.01 5.34 -10.20
N VAL A 585 -27.01 4.23 -10.95
CA VAL A 585 -27.96 4.00 -12.05
C VAL A 585 -29.41 4.07 -11.58
N LYS A 586 -29.74 3.44 -10.45
CA LYS A 586 -31.10 3.49 -9.85
C LYS A 586 -31.53 4.91 -9.47
N ARG A 587 -30.60 5.77 -9.05
CA ARG A 587 -30.90 7.20 -8.78
C ARG A 587 -31.33 7.90 -10.07
N LEU A 588 -30.56 7.75 -11.15
CA LEU A 588 -30.93 8.31 -12.46
C LEU A 588 -32.27 7.78 -12.97
N GLN A 589 -32.48 6.46 -12.87
CA GLN A 589 -33.74 5.82 -13.21
C GLN A 589 -34.93 6.45 -12.47
N PHE A 590 -34.79 6.66 -11.15
CA PHE A 590 -35.83 7.30 -10.35
C PHE A 590 -36.15 8.73 -10.81
N HIS A 591 -35.14 9.54 -11.17
CA HIS A 591 -35.35 10.90 -11.66
C HIS A 591 -36.10 10.92 -13.01
N ILE A 592 -35.75 10.02 -13.93
CA ILE A 592 -36.45 9.88 -15.22
C ILE A 592 -37.90 9.43 -15.02
N CYS A 593 -38.14 8.41 -14.20
CA CYS A 593 -39.50 7.97 -13.85
C CYS A 593 -40.32 9.11 -13.23
N LYS A 594 -39.74 9.84 -12.27
CA LYS A 594 -40.39 10.98 -11.61
C LYS A 594 -40.76 12.08 -12.60
N TYR A 595 -39.89 12.38 -13.57
CA TYR A 595 -40.18 13.37 -14.60
C TYR A 595 -41.39 12.97 -15.45
N HIS A 596 -41.42 11.73 -15.95
CA HIS A 596 -42.55 11.25 -16.75
C HIS A 596 -43.86 11.15 -15.97
N VAL A 597 -43.81 10.76 -14.68
CA VAL A 597 -44.99 10.74 -13.81
C VAL A 597 -45.51 12.16 -13.58
N LYS A 598 -44.64 13.14 -13.32
CA LYS A 598 -45.08 14.54 -13.20
C LYS A 598 -45.71 15.10 -14.48
N LEU A 599 -45.20 14.72 -15.66
CA LEU A 599 -45.79 15.10 -16.95
C LEU A 599 -47.24 14.62 -17.12
N LEU A 600 -47.58 13.49 -16.48
CA LEU A 600 -48.94 12.95 -16.49
C LEU A 600 -49.83 13.60 -15.42
N LEU A 601 -49.26 13.95 -14.27
CA LEU A 601 -50.02 14.46 -13.13
C LEU A 601 -50.32 15.95 -13.20
N TYR A 602 -49.52 16.75 -13.91
CA TYR A 602 -49.68 18.20 -13.98
C TYR A 602 -50.16 18.63 -15.37
N SER A 603 -51.19 19.48 -15.41
CA SER A 603 -51.65 20.08 -16.66
C SER A 603 -50.67 21.13 -17.18
N ALA A 604 -50.37 21.09 -18.48
CA ALA A 604 -49.43 21.98 -19.16
C ALA A 604 -49.79 23.47 -19.04
N ASP A 605 -51.08 23.79 -18.87
CA ASP A 605 -51.58 25.16 -18.96
C ASP A 605 -51.78 25.87 -17.61
N ARG A 606 -51.95 25.13 -16.51
CA ARG A 606 -52.33 25.69 -15.20
C ARG A 606 -51.47 25.25 -14.02
N ASN A 607 -50.54 24.32 -14.22
CA ASN A 607 -49.79 23.69 -13.12
C ASN A 607 -50.71 23.09 -12.03
N GLU A 608 -51.94 22.76 -12.40
CA GLU A 608 -52.94 22.11 -11.55
C GLU A 608 -52.81 20.60 -11.68
N LEU A 609 -53.04 19.90 -10.56
CA LEU A 609 -53.03 18.45 -10.51
C LEU A 609 -54.23 17.86 -11.26
N GLN A 610 -53.95 17.10 -12.32
CA GLN A 610 -54.96 16.39 -13.11
C GLN A 610 -55.60 15.24 -12.34
N ILE A 611 -54.86 14.65 -11.39
CA ILE A 611 -55.41 13.70 -10.42
C ILE A 611 -55.37 14.36 -9.04
N ASN A 612 -56.54 14.75 -8.56
CA ASN A 612 -56.72 15.23 -7.20
C ASN A 612 -57.94 14.55 -6.58
N PRO A 613 -58.13 14.61 -5.26
CA PRO A 613 -59.30 14.03 -4.60
C PRO A 613 -60.63 14.49 -5.21
N ALA A 614 -60.71 15.76 -5.62
CA ALA A 614 -61.89 16.33 -6.25
C ALA A 614 -62.29 15.63 -7.56
N THR A 615 -61.35 15.03 -8.31
CA THR A 615 -61.67 14.26 -9.53
C THR A 615 -62.58 13.07 -9.27
N TYR A 616 -62.53 12.47 -8.07
CA TYR A 616 -63.42 11.38 -7.70
C TYR A 616 -64.68 11.90 -6.99
N LEU A 617 -64.55 12.97 -6.18
CA LEU A 617 -65.68 13.56 -5.44
C LEU A 617 -66.70 14.26 -6.34
N ILE A 618 -66.27 14.90 -7.43
CA ILE A 618 -67.16 15.63 -8.37
C ILE A 618 -68.10 14.67 -9.12
N LEU A 619 -67.66 13.44 -9.39
CA LEU A 619 -68.45 12.46 -10.14
C LEU A 619 -69.78 12.15 -9.45
N ASP A 620 -69.77 12.07 -8.12
CA ASP A 620 -70.98 11.83 -7.32
C ASP A 620 -71.91 13.06 -7.27
N VAL A 621 -71.39 14.27 -7.53
CA VAL A 621 -72.17 15.52 -7.59
C VAL A 621 -72.83 15.68 -8.96
N GLU A 622 -72.12 15.33 -10.04
CA GLU A 622 -72.61 15.48 -11.42
C GLU A 622 -73.64 14.42 -11.83
N GLU A 623 -73.55 13.20 -11.30
CA GLU A 623 -74.50 12.12 -11.59
C GLU A 623 -75.93 12.42 -11.09
N THR A 624 -76.07 13.30 -10.08
CA THR A 624 -77.39 13.78 -9.65
C THR A 624 -78.13 14.60 -10.71
N LYS A 625 -77.45 15.02 -11.80
CA LYS A 625 -78.00 15.87 -12.88
C LYS A 625 -78.20 15.15 -14.22
N THR A 626 -77.62 13.98 -14.42
CA THR A 626 -77.63 13.28 -15.71
C THR A 626 -77.85 11.78 -15.51
N SER A 627 -79.02 11.27 -15.93
CA SER A 627 -79.47 9.88 -15.78
C SER A 627 -78.84 8.89 -16.77
N LEU A 628 -77.61 9.12 -17.20
CA LEU A 628 -76.87 8.22 -18.09
C LEU A 628 -75.82 7.49 -17.25
N GLN A 629 -75.89 6.15 -17.23
CA GLN A 629 -74.87 5.33 -16.58
C GLN A 629 -73.50 5.72 -17.13
N PRO A 630 -72.51 6.01 -16.26
CA PRO A 630 -71.16 6.30 -16.73
C PRO A 630 -70.58 5.08 -17.45
N ASP A 631 -70.00 5.30 -18.62
CA ASP A 631 -69.28 4.28 -19.38
C ASP A 631 -68.20 3.65 -18.48
N CYS A 632 -68.11 2.32 -18.45
CA CYS A 632 -67.11 1.58 -17.67
C CYS A 632 -65.72 1.71 -18.30
N MET A 633 -65.12 2.90 -18.23
CA MET A 633 -63.81 3.22 -18.79
C MET A 633 -62.86 3.80 -17.73
N PRO A 634 -61.56 3.48 -17.80
CA PRO A 634 -60.57 4.12 -16.92
C PRO A 634 -60.51 5.61 -17.21
N SER A 635 -60.21 6.42 -16.18
CA SER A 635 -60.19 7.87 -16.35
C SER A 635 -59.07 8.30 -17.31
N LEU A 636 -59.23 9.48 -17.90
CA LEU A 636 -58.34 9.98 -18.96
C LEU A 636 -56.85 9.92 -18.59
N VAL A 637 -56.50 10.26 -17.34
CA VAL A 637 -55.11 10.23 -16.89
C VAL A 637 -54.53 8.82 -16.86
N PHE A 638 -55.34 7.80 -16.56
CA PHE A 638 -54.92 6.39 -16.60
C PHE A 638 -54.78 5.88 -18.04
N GLN A 639 -55.63 6.34 -18.97
CA GLN A 639 -55.46 6.08 -20.40
C GLN A 639 -54.18 6.74 -20.94
N LEU A 640 -53.89 7.99 -20.53
CA LEU A 640 -52.65 8.69 -20.87
C LEU A 640 -51.41 8.02 -20.27
N LEU A 641 -51.51 7.48 -19.05
CA LEU A 641 -50.46 6.68 -18.45
C LEU A 641 -50.14 5.45 -19.31
N PHE A 642 -51.16 4.72 -19.77
CA PHE A 642 -50.97 3.56 -20.65
C PHE A 642 -50.31 3.95 -21.98
N ALA A 643 -50.82 5.00 -22.64
CA ALA A 643 -50.23 5.52 -23.87
C ALA A 643 -48.76 5.95 -23.67
N ARG A 644 -48.46 6.57 -22.52
CA ARG A 644 -47.10 7.02 -22.19
C ARG A 644 -46.15 5.86 -21.92
N LEU A 645 -46.59 4.82 -21.22
CA LEU A 645 -45.79 3.60 -20.99
C LEU A 645 -45.45 2.90 -22.31
N ASN A 646 -46.41 2.79 -23.23
CA ASN A 646 -46.16 2.25 -24.57
C ASN A 646 -45.16 3.11 -25.35
N SER A 647 -45.30 4.43 -25.33
CA SER A 647 -44.36 5.34 -25.99
C SER A 647 -42.93 5.22 -25.42
N ILE A 648 -42.78 5.06 -24.10
CA ILE A 648 -41.49 4.82 -23.46
C ILE A 648 -40.95 3.44 -23.85
N SER A 649 -41.80 2.41 -23.90
CA SER A 649 -41.43 1.06 -24.35
C SER A 649 -40.91 1.07 -25.79
N GLU A 650 -41.58 1.78 -26.71
CA GLU A 650 -41.14 1.94 -28.10
C GLU A 650 -39.82 2.71 -28.21
N ALA A 651 -39.66 3.79 -27.46
CA ALA A 651 -38.41 4.54 -27.40
C ALA A 651 -37.26 3.72 -26.83
N ALA A 652 -37.54 2.80 -25.90
CA ALA A 652 -36.55 1.93 -25.28
C ALA A 652 -35.95 0.92 -26.27
N GLU A 653 -36.71 0.48 -27.28
CA GLU A 653 -36.20 -0.38 -28.37
C GLU A 653 -35.10 0.30 -29.20
N VAL A 654 -35.10 1.64 -29.26
CA VAL A 654 -34.06 2.42 -29.94
C VAL A 654 -32.84 2.59 -29.04
N ALA A 655 -33.08 2.88 -27.76
CA ALA A 655 -32.06 3.28 -26.79
C ALA A 655 -31.28 2.12 -26.16
N PHE A 656 -31.91 0.95 -25.97
CA PHE A 656 -31.31 -0.22 -25.32
C PHE A 656 -31.10 -1.35 -26.32
N ILE A 657 -29.98 -2.07 -26.17
CA ILE A 657 -29.75 -3.34 -26.88
C ILE A 657 -30.33 -4.49 -26.05
N ASP A 658 -30.14 -4.46 -24.73
CA ASP A 658 -30.69 -5.44 -23.81
C ASP A 658 -32.11 -5.04 -23.35
N ARG A 659 -33.09 -5.88 -23.72
CA ARG A 659 -34.50 -5.70 -23.34
C ARG A 659 -34.76 -5.95 -21.85
N GLY A 660 -33.85 -6.62 -21.15
CA GLY A 660 -33.97 -6.91 -19.72
C GLY A 660 -34.07 -5.67 -18.82
N VAL A 661 -33.62 -4.51 -19.32
CA VAL A 661 -33.62 -3.23 -18.58
C VAL A 661 -34.97 -2.48 -18.70
N VAL A 662 -35.75 -2.77 -19.74
CA VAL A 662 -36.99 -2.03 -20.07
C VAL A 662 -38.12 -2.38 -19.10
N THR A 663 -38.34 -3.67 -18.84
CA THR A 663 -39.40 -4.13 -17.93
C THR A 663 -39.25 -3.56 -16.51
N PRO A 664 -38.06 -3.60 -15.87
CA PRO A 664 -37.85 -2.96 -14.57
C PRO A 664 -38.06 -1.45 -14.59
N LEU A 665 -37.76 -0.76 -15.69
CA LEU A 665 -38.00 0.68 -15.84
C LEU A 665 -39.50 1.00 -15.84
N LEU A 666 -40.29 0.27 -16.63
CA LEU A 666 -41.73 0.48 -16.74
C LEU A 666 -42.44 0.11 -15.43
N ALA A 667 -42.03 -1.00 -14.80
CA ALA A 667 -42.49 -1.37 -13.46
C ALA A 667 -42.20 -0.26 -12.44
N ARG A 668 -41.00 0.32 -12.48
CA ARG A 668 -40.63 1.41 -11.57
C ARG A 668 -41.42 2.70 -11.83
N LEU A 669 -41.73 3.00 -13.09
CA LEU A 669 -42.57 4.15 -13.44
C LEU A 669 -43.97 4.00 -12.85
N LEU A 670 -44.57 2.81 -12.99
CA LEU A 670 -45.87 2.47 -12.38
C LEU A 670 -45.83 2.60 -10.86
N GLU A 671 -44.79 2.08 -10.21
CA GLU A 671 -44.62 2.23 -8.75
C GLU A 671 -44.55 3.70 -8.33
N VAL A 672 -43.78 4.54 -9.04
CA VAL A 672 -43.68 5.97 -8.74
C VAL A 672 -45.02 6.68 -8.93
N PHE A 673 -45.81 6.31 -9.95
CA PHE A 673 -47.16 6.84 -10.16
C PHE A 673 -48.10 6.47 -9.01
N VAL A 674 -48.08 5.20 -8.58
CA VAL A 674 -48.94 4.71 -7.50
C VAL A 674 -48.55 5.33 -6.15
N ILE A 675 -47.26 5.47 -5.86
CA ILE A 675 -46.76 6.13 -4.64
C ILE A 675 -47.27 7.58 -4.54
N TYR A 676 -47.37 8.28 -5.66
CA TYR A 676 -47.90 9.65 -5.67
C TYR A 676 -49.36 9.69 -5.19
N MET A 677 -50.16 8.70 -5.55
CA MET A 677 -51.56 8.60 -5.10
C MET A 677 -51.73 8.09 -3.68
N ASP A 678 -50.67 7.50 -3.10
CA ASP A 678 -50.63 7.08 -1.70
C ASP A 678 -50.17 8.20 -0.75
N GLU A 679 -49.87 9.39 -1.26
CA GLU A 679 -49.48 10.53 -0.43
C GLU A 679 -50.62 10.95 0.51
N ASP A 680 -50.33 11.19 1.80
CA ASP A 680 -51.34 11.57 2.80
C ASP A 680 -52.14 12.82 2.43
N LYS A 681 -51.52 13.76 1.70
CA LYS A 681 -52.20 14.97 1.20
C LYS A 681 -53.34 14.64 0.22
N PHE A 682 -53.21 13.55 -0.53
CA PHE A 682 -54.27 13.07 -1.41
C PHE A 682 -55.43 12.55 -0.55
N TRP A 683 -55.14 11.71 0.43
CA TRP A 683 -56.18 11.04 1.23
C TRP A 683 -56.86 11.93 2.27
N SER A 684 -56.18 12.93 2.84
CA SER A 684 -56.79 13.84 3.83
C SER A 684 -58.05 14.54 3.28
N THR A 685 -58.10 14.83 1.98
CA THR A 685 -59.28 15.46 1.37
C THR A 685 -60.44 14.49 1.16
N ILE A 686 -60.17 13.18 1.10
CA ILE A 686 -61.19 12.13 0.95
C ILE A 686 -61.70 11.70 2.34
N GLU A 687 -60.79 11.65 3.33
CA GLU A 687 -61.04 11.16 4.69
C GLU A 687 -61.58 12.25 5.64
N ASP A 688 -61.08 13.50 5.55
CA ASP A 688 -61.36 14.56 6.53
C ASP A 688 -62.41 15.61 6.06
N CYS A 689 -62.82 15.58 4.79
CA CYS A 689 -63.69 16.62 4.19
C CYS A 689 -65.20 16.27 4.35
N PRO A 690 -66.12 17.26 4.46
CA PRO A 690 -67.56 16.99 4.54
C PRO A 690 -68.14 16.36 3.26
N SER A 691 -67.53 16.59 2.10
CA SER A 691 -67.82 15.90 0.85
C SER A 691 -67.08 14.56 0.79
N ARG A 692 -67.74 13.49 1.24
CA ARG A 692 -67.19 12.13 1.24
C ARG A 692 -67.32 11.48 -0.14
N ILE A 693 -66.45 10.53 -0.46
CA ILE A 693 -66.53 9.75 -1.70
C ILE A 693 -67.87 9.01 -1.76
N GLY A 694 -68.57 9.12 -2.87
CA GLY A 694 -69.83 8.44 -3.13
C GLY A 694 -69.64 7.16 -3.95
N PRO A 695 -70.75 6.52 -4.33
CA PRO A 695 -70.73 5.21 -4.99
C PRO A 695 -70.05 5.25 -6.37
N THR A 696 -70.14 6.37 -7.07
CA THR A 696 -69.66 6.52 -8.45
C THR A 696 -68.21 6.95 -8.47
N GLY A 697 -67.82 7.84 -7.55
CA GLY A 697 -66.41 8.14 -7.28
C GLY A 697 -65.63 6.88 -6.86
N LEU A 698 -66.19 6.05 -5.98
CA LEU A 698 -65.58 4.78 -5.57
C LEU A 698 -65.45 3.79 -6.73
N LYS A 699 -66.52 3.60 -7.52
CA LYS A 699 -66.49 2.74 -8.71
C LYS A 699 -65.38 3.15 -9.69
N GLN A 700 -65.27 4.43 -10.00
CA GLN A 700 -64.22 4.94 -10.89
C GLN A 700 -62.81 4.72 -10.30
N PHE A 701 -62.63 4.91 -8.99
CA PHE A 701 -61.35 4.68 -8.33
C PHE A 701 -60.94 3.20 -8.39
N VAL A 702 -61.84 2.29 -8.06
CA VAL A 702 -61.58 0.84 -8.12
C VAL A 702 -61.27 0.40 -9.55
N LEU A 703 -62.03 0.89 -10.53
CA LEU A 703 -61.80 0.61 -11.95
C LEU A 703 -60.42 1.09 -12.39
N ASN A 704 -60.00 2.28 -11.96
CA ASN A 704 -58.66 2.80 -12.22
C ASN A 704 -57.54 1.93 -11.62
N MET A 705 -57.71 1.41 -10.40
CA MET A 705 -56.74 0.49 -9.78
C MET A 705 -56.68 -0.85 -10.53
N GLN A 706 -57.84 -1.43 -10.84
CA GLN A 706 -57.94 -2.69 -11.59
C GLN A 706 -57.32 -2.56 -12.98
N PHE A 707 -57.50 -1.42 -13.65
CA PHE A 707 -56.86 -1.14 -14.92
C PHE A 707 -55.33 -1.20 -14.84
N ILE A 708 -54.71 -0.63 -13.80
CA ILE A 708 -53.25 -0.75 -13.58
C ILE A 708 -52.86 -2.21 -13.34
N ILE A 709 -53.62 -2.96 -12.53
CA ILE A 709 -53.35 -4.38 -12.25
C ILE A 709 -53.38 -5.21 -13.54
N GLN A 710 -54.42 -5.04 -14.36
CA GLN A 710 -54.61 -5.75 -15.61
C GLN A 710 -53.52 -5.38 -16.63
N MET A 711 -53.22 -4.09 -16.76
CA MET A 711 -52.15 -3.57 -17.61
C MET A 711 -50.80 -4.16 -17.21
N ALA A 712 -50.42 -4.08 -15.93
CA ALA A 712 -49.14 -4.56 -15.44
C ALA A 712 -49.00 -6.09 -15.58
N SER A 713 -50.10 -6.83 -15.44
CA SER A 713 -50.13 -8.30 -15.59
C SER A 713 -50.01 -8.74 -17.05
N SER A 714 -50.70 -8.06 -17.97
CA SER A 714 -50.70 -8.39 -19.42
C SER A 714 -49.40 -8.02 -20.13
N SER A 715 -48.76 -6.93 -19.71
CA SER A 715 -47.51 -6.42 -20.29
C SER A 715 -46.24 -6.91 -19.58
N GLY A 716 -46.38 -7.61 -18.45
CA GLY A 716 -45.27 -8.10 -17.63
C GLY A 716 -44.56 -7.02 -16.82
N TRP A 717 -45.12 -5.80 -16.70
CA TRP A 717 -44.57 -4.69 -15.90
C TRP A 717 -44.92 -4.77 -14.41
N GLY A 718 -45.58 -5.83 -13.97
CA GLY A 718 -45.98 -6.03 -12.57
C GLY A 718 -44.81 -6.32 -11.61
N SER A 719 -44.90 -5.76 -10.41
CA SER A 719 -44.04 -6.14 -9.28
C SER A 719 -44.90 -6.54 -8.08
N ARG A 720 -44.40 -7.41 -7.19
CA ARG A 720 -45.12 -7.76 -5.95
C ARG A 720 -45.39 -6.53 -5.08
N SER A 721 -44.46 -5.57 -5.10
CA SER A 721 -44.61 -4.29 -4.39
C SER A 721 -45.74 -3.47 -5.00
N LEU A 722 -45.81 -3.37 -6.33
CA LEU A 722 -46.86 -2.66 -7.05
C LEU A 722 -48.24 -3.23 -6.72
N HIS A 723 -48.41 -4.56 -6.79
CA HIS A 723 -49.68 -5.20 -6.45
C HIS A 723 -50.09 -4.92 -5.00
N SER A 724 -49.15 -5.03 -4.05
CA SER A 724 -49.41 -4.73 -2.65
C SER A 724 -49.88 -3.28 -2.42
N LEU A 725 -49.23 -2.32 -3.09
CA LEU A 725 -49.61 -0.90 -3.02
C LEU A 725 -51.02 -0.67 -3.60
N LEU A 726 -51.32 -1.23 -4.78
CA LEU A 726 -52.62 -1.10 -5.42
C LEU A 726 -53.75 -1.73 -4.61
N THR A 727 -53.53 -2.92 -4.01
CA THR A 727 -54.51 -3.54 -3.11
C THR A 727 -54.72 -2.72 -1.85
N GLY A 728 -53.65 -2.11 -1.31
CA GLY A 728 -53.73 -1.23 -0.15
C GLY A 728 -54.57 0.02 -0.42
N LEU A 729 -54.31 0.70 -1.55
CA LEU A 729 -55.08 1.88 -1.98
C LEU A 729 -56.56 1.55 -2.22
N THR A 730 -56.83 0.40 -2.86
CA THR A 730 -58.20 -0.06 -3.10
C THR A 730 -58.93 -0.30 -1.77
N SER A 731 -58.28 -0.97 -0.81
CA SER A 731 -58.84 -1.21 0.51
C SER A 731 -59.06 0.10 1.30
N ARG A 732 -58.14 1.06 1.20
CA ARG A 732 -58.25 2.39 1.83
C ARG A 732 -59.46 3.16 1.29
N ALA A 733 -59.64 3.16 -0.04
CA ALA A 733 -60.81 3.77 -0.68
C ALA A 733 -62.14 3.15 -0.22
N VAL A 734 -62.21 1.82 -0.15
CA VAL A 734 -63.41 1.09 0.31
C VAL A 734 -63.71 1.42 1.77
N HIS A 735 -62.68 1.51 2.63
CA HIS A 735 -62.85 1.88 4.03
C HIS A 735 -63.33 3.33 4.19
N ALA A 736 -62.77 4.27 3.43
CA ALA A 736 -63.21 5.66 3.41
C ALA A 736 -64.70 5.79 2.98
N PHE A 737 -65.14 4.98 2.01
CA PHE A 737 -66.54 4.90 1.61
C PHE A 737 -67.42 4.26 2.69
N ALA A 738 -67.00 3.16 3.31
CA ALA A 738 -67.76 2.50 4.37
C ALA A 738 -67.99 3.42 5.58
N ALA A 739 -67.04 4.30 5.88
CA ALA A 739 -67.17 5.31 6.92
C ALA A 739 -68.34 6.30 6.68
N THR A 740 -68.91 6.37 5.47
CA THR A 740 -70.13 7.13 5.14
C THR A 740 -71.43 6.50 5.64
N GLY A 741 -71.40 5.24 6.09
CA GLY A 741 -72.60 4.47 6.48
C GLY A 741 -73.25 3.73 5.31
N ALA A 742 -72.68 3.80 4.10
CA ALA A 742 -73.11 3.05 2.93
C ALA A 742 -72.47 1.65 2.86
N ASP A 743 -73.21 0.68 2.31
CA ASP A 743 -72.76 -0.70 2.15
C ASP A 743 -71.84 -0.85 0.91
N PRO A 744 -70.53 -1.13 1.09
CA PRO A 744 -69.60 -1.29 -0.04
C PRO A 744 -69.83 -2.56 -0.84
N GLU A 745 -70.44 -3.61 -0.25
CA GLU A 745 -70.59 -4.91 -0.91
C GLU A 745 -71.64 -4.89 -2.03
N ARG A 746 -72.62 -3.99 -1.95
CA ARG A 746 -73.58 -3.75 -3.04
C ARG A 746 -72.95 -3.17 -4.30
N LEU A 747 -71.79 -2.52 -4.20
CA LEU A 747 -71.03 -1.95 -5.31
C LEU A 747 -69.98 -2.93 -5.87
N ALA A 748 -69.45 -3.83 -5.02
CA ALA A 748 -68.45 -4.84 -5.40
C ALA A 748 -68.97 -5.85 -6.44
N VAL A 749 -70.28 -6.11 -6.49
CA VAL A 749 -70.91 -7.01 -7.47
C VAL A 749 -70.94 -6.41 -8.89
N GLN A 750 -70.78 -5.09 -9.06
CA GLN A 750 -70.84 -4.43 -10.37
C GLN A 750 -69.47 -4.15 -11.01
N VAL A 751 -68.35 -4.42 -10.32
CA VAL A 751 -66.98 -4.08 -10.78
C VAL A 751 -66.13 -5.34 -11.00
N GLN A 752 -66.76 -6.53 -11.11
CA GLN A 752 -66.10 -7.71 -11.66
C GLN A 752 -66.22 -7.68 -13.19
N VAL A 753 -65.17 -7.16 -13.85
CA VAL A 753 -64.90 -7.37 -15.28
C VAL A 753 -63.48 -7.88 -15.44
#